data_AF-A0A2A6BBW1-F1
#
_entry.id   AF-A0A2A6BBW1-F1
#
_cell.length_a   1.000
_cell.length_b   1.000
_cell.length_c   1.000
_cell.angle_alpha   90.00
_cell.angle_beta   90.00
_cell.angle_gamma   90.00
#
_symmetry.space_group_name_H-M   'P 1'
#
loop_
_entity.id
_entity.type
_entity.pdbx_description
1 polymer ?
#
loop_
_entity_poly.entity_id
_entity_poly.type
_entity_poly.pdbx_seq_one_letter_code
_entity_poly.pdbx_strand_id
1 'polypeptide(L)'
;MLLSLSLFTFVLLNLPSVFAEFPVVTTSYGTLRGYVYTADDGTEAHIFKKIPFAEPPIGELRWKKPVATEKWNGTRDSTFFGPACAQKTIVYKGPVTGFSEDCLHLNVYTSQKCRESKTCNVVFVIHGGVGIFEATMKFPDEALVRNFISQDIVVVTTAYRLAAFGAMSFGDENVLPSNLAMHDILEALRFTRKEIGNFGGDNEKVSDATMNKLSTYILITVLGHSEGGHYALMLAFSPGISKPGEKRLFESVISISGPSGLESQEQTVERSQRVAKELGCVGSAREIMDCFRRFDTQTIVNATFKVHGPNILSSQGPIGITMAGELFPLFKELRERRDPVRLMTGTTIYEMPGPSAKDKVNRVLGIVNREECYEKYTRDTESGEFTPGYNEVSQDIVMTAHLYAKYQAEIGGEAYLYEYDYPIHGDHTDDVYFLLGFHEYELDDNQKWLSRVYPRYFTNFIKGRRPAADWAQVTPRLMNYYSINKSLTDDVYPHTKYEYQNNIIQYYDGIVKYDNLLFLVKTKVLSAPVQYKSLNFNGDFQDFFESLTMIDASMPSTVRSFSVLLGLVGVLSALPIESSTTFPTETTTITWVANEQIRKHINLINEFERIREEMNDASVESTTSSDSTMIPMADLDDGIEAAQMLIHKFFAIKKDLETKKQEYAMMTTTTIATTTPGRNFIRKLFDKIKFFD
;
A
#
# COMPACT_ATOMS: atom_id res chain seq x y z
N MET A 1 -11.64 -88.38 -9.82
CA MET A 1 -12.32 -87.37 -10.68
C MET A 1 -13.82 -87.50 -10.47
N LEU A 2 -14.58 -86.50 -10.05
CA LEU A 2 -14.19 -85.15 -9.61
C LEU A 2 -14.92 -84.78 -8.30
N LEU A 3 -14.12 -84.48 -7.28
CA LEU A 3 -14.41 -83.34 -6.41
C LEU A 3 -14.35 -82.08 -7.30
N SER A 4 -15.41 -81.26 -7.37
CA SER A 4 -15.30 -79.84 -7.77
C SER A 4 -16.56 -78.96 -7.60
N LEU A 5 -17.73 -79.45 -7.14
CA LEU A 5 -18.99 -78.71 -7.29
C LEU A 5 -19.81 -78.40 -6.01
N SER A 6 -19.23 -78.53 -4.82
CA SER A 6 -19.94 -78.31 -3.54
C SER A 6 -19.34 -77.22 -2.64
N LEU A 7 -18.49 -76.32 -3.18
CA LEU A 7 -17.73 -75.35 -2.39
C LEU A 7 -17.76 -73.92 -2.95
N PHE A 8 -18.90 -73.48 -3.50
CA PHE A 8 -19.03 -72.16 -4.16
C PHE A 8 -20.21 -71.30 -3.68
N THR A 9 -20.76 -71.58 -2.50
CA THR A 9 -22.01 -70.93 -2.02
C THR A 9 -21.99 -70.40 -0.59
N PHE A 10 -20.89 -70.51 0.17
CA PHE A 10 -20.84 -69.97 1.55
C PHE A 10 -19.48 -69.39 1.98
N VAL A 11 -18.85 -68.62 1.10
CA VAL A 11 -17.84 -67.61 1.48
C VAL A 11 -18.27 -66.25 0.94
N LEU A 12 -19.46 -65.80 1.37
CA LEU A 12 -19.73 -64.37 1.46
C LEU A 12 -18.81 -63.84 2.57
N LEU A 13 -17.62 -63.42 2.17
CA LEU A 13 -16.73 -62.63 3.01
C LEU A 13 -17.55 -61.46 3.55
N ASN A 14 -17.75 -61.46 4.87
CA ASN A 14 -17.95 -60.22 5.60
C ASN A 14 -16.60 -59.48 5.56
N LEU A 15 -16.25 -58.95 4.39
CA LEU A 15 -15.43 -57.76 4.34
C LEU A 15 -16.22 -56.72 5.13
N PRO A 16 -15.73 -56.23 6.29
CA PRO A 16 -16.27 -55.00 6.81
C PRO A 16 -16.05 -53.98 5.70
N SER A 17 -17.14 -53.55 5.06
CA SER A 17 -17.11 -52.40 4.18
C SER A 17 -16.76 -51.22 5.05
N VAL A 18 -15.46 -50.94 5.17
CA VAL A 18 -14.93 -49.68 5.72
C VAL A 18 -15.29 -48.62 4.69
N PHE A 19 -16.58 -48.27 4.64
CA PHE A 19 -17.00 -46.98 4.18
C PHE A 19 -16.33 -46.00 5.14
N ALA A 20 -15.22 -45.42 4.68
CA ALA A 20 -14.61 -44.29 5.36
C ALA A 20 -15.70 -43.22 5.48
N GLU A 21 -16.16 -43.00 6.71
CA GLU A 21 -17.30 -42.13 6.98
C GLU A 21 -16.83 -40.68 6.76
N PHE A 22 -17.07 -40.17 5.55
CA PHE A 22 -16.65 -38.83 5.17
C PHE A 22 -17.21 -37.81 6.17
N PRO A 23 -16.39 -36.91 6.74
CA PRO A 23 -16.88 -35.94 7.69
C PRO A 23 -17.88 -35.00 7.02
N VAL A 24 -19.13 -35.01 7.51
CA VAL A 24 -20.21 -34.13 7.03
C VAL A 24 -20.43 -33.00 8.05
N VAL A 25 -20.57 -31.77 7.55
CA VAL A 25 -20.93 -30.57 8.33
C VAL A 25 -22.12 -29.88 7.67
N THR A 26 -23.08 -29.43 8.45
CA THR A 26 -24.20 -28.60 7.98
C THR A 26 -24.01 -27.17 8.46
N THR A 27 -24.00 -26.23 7.51
CA THR A 27 -23.92 -24.79 7.73
C THR A 27 -25.30 -24.14 7.57
N SER A 28 -25.46 -22.85 7.86
CA SER A 28 -26.73 -22.16 7.57
C SER A 28 -27.04 -21.99 6.07
N TYR A 29 -26.03 -22.21 5.21
CA TYR A 29 -26.10 -22.16 3.75
C TYR A 29 -26.36 -23.53 3.09
N GLY A 30 -25.97 -24.62 3.74
CA GLY A 30 -26.19 -25.99 3.25
C GLY A 30 -25.20 -27.00 3.82
N THR A 31 -25.32 -28.25 3.35
CA THR A 31 -24.48 -29.36 3.83
C THR A 31 -23.21 -29.49 2.99
N LEU A 32 -22.10 -29.89 3.63
CA LEU A 32 -20.76 -30.05 3.08
C LEU A 32 -20.22 -31.44 3.43
N ARG A 33 -19.56 -32.09 2.47
CA ARG A 33 -18.79 -33.34 2.69
C ARG A 33 -17.30 -33.06 2.54
N GLY A 34 -16.55 -33.21 3.63
CA GLY A 34 -15.09 -33.15 3.64
C GLY A 34 -14.45 -34.54 3.51
N TYR A 35 -13.18 -34.64 3.88
CA TYR A 35 -12.41 -35.89 4.00
C TYR A 35 -11.59 -35.93 5.30
N VAL A 36 -11.13 -37.12 5.68
CA VAL A 36 -10.16 -37.32 6.75
C VAL A 36 -8.75 -37.28 6.15
N TYR A 37 -7.84 -36.57 6.80
CA TYR A 37 -6.40 -36.58 6.52
C TYR A 37 -5.66 -36.97 7.79
N THR A 38 -4.67 -37.84 7.67
CA THR A 38 -3.78 -38.24 8.78
C THR A 38 -2.39 -37.73 8.45
N ALA A 39 -1.86 -36.85 9.30
CA ALA A 39 -0.50 -36.30 9.18
C ALA A 39 0.56 -37.35 9.54
N ASP A 40 1.82 -37.07 9.20
CA ASP A 40 2.96 -37.95 9.49
C ASP A 40 3.18 -38.20 10.99
N ASP A 41 2.71 -37.30 11.87
CA ASP A 41 2.74 -37.45 13.32
C ASP A 41 1.54 -38.26 13.90
N GLY A 42 0.64 -38.73 13.03
CA GLY A 42 -0.58 -39.45 13.40
C GLY A 42 -1.78 -38.55 13.73
N THR A 43 -1.65 -37.23 13.65
CA THR A 43 -2.78 -36.30 13.87
C THR A 43 -3.82 -36.46 12.77
N GLU A 44 -5.06 -36.80 13.15
CA GLU A 44 -6.21 -36.85 12.24
C GLU A 44 -6.94 -35.51 12.18
N ALA A 45 -7.28 -35.08 10.95
CA ALA A 45 -8.01 -33.86 10.66
C ALA A 45 -9.18 -34.12 9.71
N HIS A 46 -10.28 -33.41 9.97
CA HIS A 46 -11.41 -33.24 9.06
C HIS A 46 -11.19 -31.98 8.23
N ILE A 47 -11.09 -32.15 6.91
CA ILE A 47 -10.76 -31.07 5.97
C ILE A 47 -11.92 -30.84 5.00
N PHE A 48 -12.30 -29.58 4.85
CA PHE A 48 -13.38 -29.10 3.98
C PHE A 48 -12.85 -27.99 3.07
N LYS A 49 -12.73 -28.28 1.78
CA LYS A 49 -12.19 -27.36 0.76
C LYS A 49 -13.30 -26.76 -0.12
N LYS A 50 -12.99 -25.66 -0.80
CA LYS A 50 -13.89 -24.99 -1.76
C LYS A 50 -15.28 -24.67 -1.18
N ILE A 51 -15.33 -24.12 0.03
CA ILE A 51 -16.57 -23.62 0.62
C ILE A 51 -16.77 -22.19 0.09
N PRO A 52 -17.78 -21.90 -0.73
CA PRO A 52 -18.01 -20.53 -1.18
C PRO A 52 -18.51 -19.67 -0.02
N PHE A 53 -17.97 -18.48 0.11
CA PHE A 53 -18.44 -17.47 1.06
C PHE A 53 -19.25 -16.37 0.38
N ALA A 54 -18.99 -16.13 -0.91
CA ALA A 54 -19.68 -15.17 -1.75
C ALA A 54 -20.12 -15.80 -3.09
N GLU A 55 -21.07 -15.16 -3.76
CA GLU A 55 -21.43 -15.50 -5.13
C GLU A 55 -20.26 -15.25 -6.10
N PRO A 56 -20.14 -16.03 -7.19
CA PRO A 56 -19.08 -15.86 -8.19
C PRO A 56 -19.06 -14.43 -8.75
N PRO A 57 -17.93 -13.69 -8.65
CA PRO A 57 -17.83 -12.29 -9.07
C PRO A 57 -17.64 -12.16 -10.60
N ILE A 58 -18.51 -12.82 -11.36
CA ILE A 58 -18.50 -12.93 -12.83
C ILE A 58 -19.72 -12.26 -13.46
N GLY A 59 -19.66 -11.99 -14.77
CA GLY A 59 -20.76 -11.36 -15.50
C GLY A 59 -21.17 -10.03 -14.87
N GLU A 60 -22.44 -9.93 -14.45
CA GLU A 60 -22.96 -8.75 -13.76
C GLU A 60 -22.34 -8.49 -12.38
N LEU A 61 -21.72 -9.48 -11.72
CA LEU A 61 -21.02 -9.29 -10.45
C LEU A 61 -19.54 -8.90 -10.64
N ARG A 62 -19.05 -8.88 -11.88
CA ARG A 62 -17.67 -8.51 -12.20
C ARG A 62 -17.37 -7.07 -11.78
N TRP A 63 -16.33 -6.92 -10.97
CA TRP A 63 -15.94 -5.67 -10.30
C TRP A 63 -17.01 -5.02 -9.40
N LYS A 64 -17.96 -5.79 -8.87
CA LYS A 64 -18.81 -5.37 -7.75
C LYS A 64 -18.22 -5.85 -6.41
N LYS A 65 -18.63 -5.21 -5.31
CA LYS A 65 -18.41 -5.75 -3.95
C LYS A 65 -18.99 -7.18 -3.88
N PRO A 66 -18.36 -8.11 -3.14
CA PRO A 66 -18.84 -9.48 -3.03
C PRO A 66 -20.26 -9.50 -2.44
N VAL A 67 -21.07 -10.43 -2.93
CA VAL A 67 -22.43 -10.68 -2.44
C VAL A 67 -22.38 -12.00 -1.68
N ALA A 68 -22.88 -12.05 -0.45
CA ALA A 68 -22.91 -13.28 0.35
C ALA A 68 -23.58 -14.44 -0.42
N THR A 69 -23.01 -15.65 -0.34
CA THR A 69 -23.51 -16.77 -1.17
C THR A 69 -24.95 -17.17 -0.81
N GLU A 70 -25.71 -17.61 -1.81
CA GLU A 70 -27.04 -18.19 -1.62
C GLU A 70 -26.97 -19.57 -0.95
N LYS A 71 -28.13 -20.02 -0.44
CA LYS A 71 -28.25 -21.38 0.10
C LYS A 71 -28.24 -22.40 -1.02
N TRP A 72 -27.50 -23.49 -0.85
CA TRP A 72 -27.51 -24.62 -1.78
C TRP A 72 -28.32 -25.79 -1.23
N ASN A 73 -28.98 -26.52 -2.14
CA ASN A 73 -29.70 -27.74 -1.82
C ASN A 73 -28.77 -28.96 -1.84
N GLY A 74 -28.99 -29.89 -0.90
CA GLY A 74 -28.21 -31.12 -0.79
C GLY A 74 -26.80 -30.91 -0.22
N THR A 75 -25.92 -31.88 -0.47
CA THR A 75 -24.55 -31.90 0.04
C THR A 75 -23.57 -31.48 -1.05
N ARG A 76 -22.86 -30.36 -0.86
CA ARG A 76 -21.74 -29.96 -1.70
C ARG A 76 -20.50 -30.82 -1.38
N ASP A 77 -19.74 -31.15 -2.42
CA ASP A 77 -18.49 -31.88 -2.29
C ASP A 77 -17.34 -30.92 -2.00
N SER A 78 -16.75 -31.05 -0.82
CA SER A 78 -15.69 -30.20 -0.28
C SER A 78 -14.40 -31.00 -0.03
N THR A 79 -14.14 -31.98 -0.90
CA THR A 79 -12.95 -32.84 -0.85
C THR A 79 -11.79 -32.31 -1.69
N PHE A 80 -12.03 -31.35 -2.59
CA PHE A 80 -11.04 -30.79 -3.50
C PHE A 80 -11.00 -29.25 -3.42
N PHE A 81 -9.83 -28.66 -3.69
CA PHE A 81 -9.68 -27.21 -3.79
C PHE A 81 -10.46 -26.63 -4.98
N GLY A 82 -10.94 -25.39 -4.81
CA GLY A 82 -11.41 -24.58 -5.94
C GLY A 82 -10.25 -24.02 -6.77
N PRO A 83 -10.54 -23.37 -7.91
CA PRO A 83 -9.53 -22.68 -8.70
C PRO A 83 -8.93 -21.51 -7.90
N ALA A 84 -7.68 -21.18 -8.17
CA ALA A 84 -7.07 -19.94 -7.71
C ALA A 84 -7.73 -18.73 -8.38
N CYS A 85 -7.71 -17.58 -7.71
CA CYS A 85 -8.17 -16.34 -8.32
C CYS A 85 -7.33 -15.94 -9.54
N ALA A 86 -7.96 -15.30 -10.51
CA ALA A 86 -7.36 -14.87 -11.78
C ALA A 86 -6.02 -14.13 -11.59
N GLN A 87 -4.95 -14.78 -12.02
CA GLN A 87 -3.55 -14.32 -11.91
C GLN A 87 -2.72 -14.97 -13.02
N LYS A 88 -1.44 -14.60 -13.15
CA LYS A 88 -0.58 -15.12 -14.22
C LYS A 88 0.28 -16.32 -13.79
N THR A 89 0.10 -17.45 -14.47
CA THR A 89 0.76 -18.74 -14.19
C THR A 89 2.29 -18.68 -14.12
N ILE A 90 2.96 -17.78 -14.84
CA ILE A 90 4.43 -17.70 -14.79
C ILE A 90 4.98 -17.14 -13.48
N VAL A 91 4.13 -16.45 -12.69
CA VAL A 91 4.49 -15.85 -11.41
C VAL A 91 4.21 -16.85 -10.28
N TYR A 92 3.03 -17.48 -10.29
CA TYR A 92 2.66 -18.50 -9.31
C TYR A 92 3.12 -19.90 -9.74
N LYS A 93 4.11 -20.45 -9.02
CA LYS A 93 4.68 -21.78 -9.26
C LYS A 93 4.17 -22.86 -8.28
N GLY A 94 3.15 -22.55 -7.48
CA GLY A 94 2.56 -23.52 -6.54
C GLY A 94 1.55 -24.48 -7.19
N PRO A 95 1.00 -25.43 -6.43
CA PRO A 95 -0.07 -26.31 -6.90
C PRO A 95 -1.34 -25.51 -7.23
N VAL A 96 -1.99 -25.85 -8.34
CA VAL A 96 -3.18 -25.15 -8.83
C VAL A 96 -4.10 -26.09 -9.63
N THR A 97 -5.40 -26.07 -9.31
CA THR A 97 -6.46 -26.79 -10.04
C THR A 97 -6.96 -26.05 -11.29
N GLY A 98 -6.75 -24.73 -11.33
CA GLY A 98 -7.08 -23.82 -12.43
C GLY A 98 -7.07 -22.38 -11.95
N PHE A 99 -7.17 -21.42 -12.88
CA PHE A 99 -7.36 -19.99 -12.56
C PHE A 99 -8.76 -19.55 -13.01
N SER A 100 -9.47 -18.80 -12.17
CA SER A 100 -10.86 -18.38 -12.42
C SER A 100 -11.18 -17.04 -11.76
N GLU A 101 -12.20 -16.36 -12.25
CA GLU A 101 -12.88 -15.27 -11.51
C GLU A 101 -13.89 -15.82 -10.50
N ASP A 102 -14.50 -16.99 -10.78
CA ASP A 102 -15.21 -17.80 -9.77
C ASP A 102 -14.18 -18.43 -8.81
N CYS A 103 -13.75 -17.65 -7.82
CA CYS A 103 -12.67 -18.02 -6.89
C CYS A 103 -12.95 -17.63 -5.43
N LEU A 104 -14.13 -17.10 -5.09
CA LEU A 104 -14.47 -16.62 -3.73
C LEU A 104 -14.89 -17.78 -2.81
N HIS A 105 -13.92 -18.65 -2.54
CA HIS A 105 -14.04 -19.79 -1.63
C HIS A 105 -12.95 -19.80 -0.57
N LEU A 106 -13.26 -20.47 0.54
CA LEU A 106 -12.36 -20.72 1.66
C LEU A 106 -12.31 -22.22 1.96
N ASN A 107 -11.31 -22.62 2.75
CA ASN A 107 -11.13 -23.98 3.22
C ASN A 107 -11.07 -24.00 4.75
N VAL A 108 -11.60 -25.04 5.39
CA VAL A 108 -11.61 -25.21 6.84
C VAL A 108 -10.97 -26.54 7.22
N TYR A 109 -10.06 -26.49 8.19
CA TYR A 109 -9.33 -27.63 8.75
C TYR A 109 -9.65 -27.69 10.25
N THR A 110 -10.05 -28.84 10.76
CA THR A 110 -10.46 -29.03 12.16
C THR A 110 -10.22 -30.47 12.62
N SER A 111 -10.16 -30.74 13.91
CA SER A 111 -10.14 -32.12 14.44
C SER A 111 -11.55 -32.61 14.78
N GLN A 112 -11.74 -33.93 14.94
CA GLN A 112 -12.99 -34.46 15.51
C GLN A 112 -13.28 -33.83 16.88
N LYS A 113 -12.27 -33.81 17.76
CA LYS A 113 -12.33 -33.22 19.10
C LYS A 113 -12.80 -31.76 19.09
N CYS A 114 -12.31 -30.93 18.18
CA CYS A 114 -12.79 -29.55 18.04
C CYS A 114 -14.26 -29.49 17.63
N ARG A 115 -14.68 -30.31 16.65
CA ARG A 115 -16.09 -30.36 16.21
C ARG A 115 -17.05 -30.80 17.32
N GLU A 116 -16.59 -31.68 18.21
CA GLU A 116 -17.34 -32.14 19.38
C GLU A 116 -17.37 -31.09 20.50
N SER A 117 -16.25 -30.43 20.81
CA SER A 117 -16.19 -29.46 21.91
C SER A 117 -16.77 -28.08 21.56
N LYS A 118 -16.62 -27.63 20.31
CA LYS A 118 -16.98 -26.29 19.82
C LYS A 118 -16.33 -25.12 20.55
N THR A 119 -15.14 -25.36 21.10
CA THR A 119 -14.37 -24.40 21.93
C THR A 119 -12.95 -24.17 21.41
N CYS A 120 -12.63 -24.62 20.20
CA CYS A 120 -11.29 -24.46 19.65
C CYS A 120 -11.05 -23.03 19.17
N ASN A 121 -9.83 -22.54 19.36
CA ASN A 121 -9.45 -21.22 18.85
C ASN A 121 -9.39 -21.28 17.31
N VAL A 122 -9.66 -20.17 16.64
CA VAL A 122 -9.71 -20.11 15.17
C VAL A 122 -8.57 -19.23 14.67
N VAL A 123 -7.83 -19.70 13.67
CA VAL A 123 -6.92 -18.85 12.88
C VAL A 123 -7.47 -18.68 11.47
N PHE A 124 -7.63 -17.42 11.06
CA PHE A 124 -8.08 -17.04 9.72
C PHE A 124 -6.89 -16.53 8.92
N VAL A 125 -6.45 -17.31 7.93
CA VAL A 125 -5.21 -17.11 7.18
C VAL A 125 -5.48 -16.37 5.88
N ILE A 126 -4.85 -15.21 5.74
CA ILE A 126 -4.78 -14.40 4.53
C ILE A 126 -3.42 -14.65 3.88
N HIS A 127 -3.41 -15.11 2.63
CA HIS A 127 -2.17 -15.35 1.90
C HIS A 127 -1.50 -14.04 1.42
N GLY A 128 -0.21 -14.12 1.12
CA GLY A 128 0.57 -13.02 0.55
C GLY A 128 0.47 -12.95 -0.98
N GLY A 129 1.61 -12.68 -1.63
CA GLY A 129 1.70 -12.60 -3.10
C GLY A 129 1.53 -11.21 -3.69
N VAL A 130 1.87 -10.15 -2.93
CA VAL A 130 1.84 -8.72 -3.35
C VAL A 130 0.54 -8.30 -4.06
N GLY A 131 -0.59 -8.92 -3.66
CA GLY A 131 -1.91 -8.65 -4.19
C GLY A 131 -2.17 -9.11 -5.64
N ILE A 132 -1.21 -9.81 -6.29
CA ILE A 132 -1.31 -10.17 -7.72
C ILE A 132 -1.06 -11.64 -8.06
N PHE A 133 -0.55 -12.43 -7.13
CA PHE A 133 -0.45 -13.89 -7.24
C PHE A 133 -0.75 -14.55 -5.89
N GLU A 134 -0.48 -15.86 -5.78
CA GLU A 134 -0.69 -16.72 -4.61
C GLU A 134 -2.09 -17.33 -4.55
N ALA A 135 -2.23 -18.42 -3.79
CA ALA A 135 -3.47 -19.15 -3.60
C ALA A 135 -3.43 -20.01 -2.32
N THR A 136 -4.59 -20.28 -1.73
CA THR A 136 -4.72 -21.14 -0.53
C THR A 136 -4.16 -22.55 -0.70
N MET A 137 -4.08 -23.04 -1.93
CA MET A 137 -3.50 -24.34 -2.29
C MET A 137 -2.01 -24.46 -1.97
N LYS A 138 -1.29 -23.33 -1.83
CA LYS A 138 0.15 -23.34 -1.52
C LYS A 138 0.44 -23.82 -0.10
N PHE A 139 -0.53 -23.76 0.81
CA PHE A 139 -0.40 -24.28 2.17
C PHE A 139 -0.65 -25.80 2.16
N PRO A 140 0.36 -26.67 2.34
CA PRO A 140 0.14 -28.12 2.38
C PRO A 140 -0.68 -28.52 3.61
N ASP A 141 -1.59 -29.48 3.42
CA ASP A 141 -2.45 -30.01 4.49
C ASP A 141 -1.61 -30.51 5.68
N GLU A 142 -0.50 -31.21 5.42
CA GLU A 142 0.47 -31.70 6.42
C GLU A 142 0.89 -30.61 7.41
N ALA A 143 1.36 -29.45 6.92
CA ALA A 143 1.84 -28.38 7.79
C ALA A 143 0.70 -27.77 8.63
N LEU A 144 -0.47 -27.56 8.03
CA LEU A 144 -1.63 -27.03 8.75
C LEU A 144 -2.12 -28.01 9.84
N VAL A 145 -2.14 -29.30 9.53
CA VAL A 145 -2.55 -30.36 10.47
C VAL A 145 -1.56 -30.51 11.62
N ARG A 146 -0.27 -30.70 11.31
CA ARG A 146 0.80 -30.86 12.31
C ARG A 146 0.98 -29.61 13.18
N ASN A 147 0.89 -28.41 12.63
CA ASN A 147 1.18 -27.18 13.37
C ASN A 147 -0.01 -26.68 14.19
N PHE A 148 -1.23 -26.72 13.64
CA PHE A 148 -2.44 -26.14 14.27
C PHE A 148 -3.46 -27.17 14.73
N ILE A 149 -3.79 -28.18 13.91
CA ILE A 149 -4.86 -29.13 14.26
C ILE A 149 -4.43 -30.04 15.42
N SER A 150 -3.15 -30.44 15.46
CA SER A 150 -2.52 -31.12 16.62
C SER A 150 -2.56 -30.30 17.91
N GLN A 151 -2.90 -29.00 17.80
CA GLN A 151 -2.98 -28.03 18.88
C GLN A 151 -4.41 -27.61 19.22
N ASP A 152 -5.46 -28.31 18.77
CA ASP A 152 -6.85 -27.91 19.02
C ASP A 152 -7.17 -26.48 18.52
N ILE A 153 -6.64 -26.14 17.34
CA ILE A 153 -6.94 -24.89 16.64
C ILE A 153 -7.63 -25.24 15.33
N VAL A 154 -8.67 -24.50 14.96
CA VAL A 154 -9.33 -24.57 13.66
C VAL A 154 -8.65 -23.60 12.70
N VAL A 155 -8.24 -24.06 11.52
CA VAL A 155 -7.64 -23.19 10.49
C VAL A 155 -8.66 -22.90 9.41
N VAL A 156 -8.77 -21.63 9.02
CA VAL A 156 -9.50 -21.19 7.83
C VAL A 156 -8.49 -20.55 6.87
N THR A 157 -8.45 -20.99 5.62
CA THR A 157 -7.64 -20.34 4.56
C THR A 157 -8.58 -19.71 3.53
N THR A 158 -8.41 -18.42 3.21
CA THR A 158 -9.30 -17.69 2.28
C THR A 158 -8.62 -17.31 0.98
N ALA A 159 -9.35 -17.40 -0.13
CA ALA A 159 -9.01 -16.71 -1.37
C ALA A 159 -9.66 -15.31 -1.41
N TYR A 160 -9.12 -14.42 -2.25
CA TYR A 160 -9.63 -13.08 -2.53
C TYR A 160 -9.19 -12.62 -3.92
N ARG A 161 -9.91 -11.68 -4.56
CA ARG A 161 -9.55 -11.21 -5.91
C ARG A 161 -8.20 -10.50 -5.96
N LEU A 162 -7.47 -10.72 -7.04
CA LEU A 162 -6.10 -10.25 -7.24
C LEU A 162 -6.00 -9.24 -8.39
N ALA A 163 -4.94 -8.43 -8.38
CA ALA A 163 -4.56 -7.51 -9.44
C ALA A 163 -5.73 -6.63 -9.94
N ALA A 164 -5.97 -6.59 -11.25
CA ALA A 164 -7.05 -5.84 -11.88
C ALA A 164 -8.46 -6.22 -11.40
N PHE A 165 -8.66 -7.38 -10.77
CA PHE A 165 -9.95 -7.80 -10.22
C PHE A 165 -10.13 -7.41 -8.75
N GLY A 166 -9.04 -7.17 -8.02
CA GLY A 166 -9.04 -6.87 -6.59
C GLY A 166 -8.75 -5.41 -6.21
N ALA A 167 -7.95 -4.69 -7.01
CA ALA A 167 -7.30 -3.44 -6.58
C ALA A 167 -7.37 -2.26 -7.57
N MET A 168 -7.84 -2.44 -8.81
CA MET A 168 -8.02 -1.32 -9.75
C MET A 168 -8.95 -0.22 -9.21
N SER A 169 -8.69 1.02 -9.59
CA SER A 169 -9.57 2.17 -9.34
C SER A 169 -9.50 3.16 -10.50
N PHE A 170 -10.61 3.85 -10.78
CA PHE A 170 -10.68 4.94 -11.77
C PHE A 170 -11.20 6.25 -11.15
N GLY A 171 -11.16 6.38 -9.82
CA GLY A 171 -11.57 7.57 -9.08
C GLY A 171 -13.08 7.73 -8.85
N ASP A 172 -13.92 7.00 -9.60
CA ASP A 172 -15.38 7.00 -9.42
C ASP A 172 -15.86 5.68 -8.76
N GLU A 173 -16.05 5.74 -7.44
CA GLU A 173 -16.56 4.63 -6.62
C GLU A 173 -17.97 4.14 -7.04
N ASN A 174 -18.74 4.94 -7.78
CA ASN A 174 -20.06 4.53 -8.30
C ASN A 174 -19.95 3.65 -9.57
N VAL A 175 -18.77 3.60 -10.18
CA VAL A 175 -18.49 2.82 -11.38
C VAL A 175 -17.62 1.61 -11.07
N LEU A 176 -16.58 1.83 -10.25
CA LEU A 176 -15.65 0.81 -9.78
C LEU A 176 -15.34 1.11 -8.30
N PRO A 177 -15.92 0.38 -7.33
CA PRO A 177 -15.56 0.50 -5.94
C PRO A 177 -14.09 0.10 -5.74
N SER A 178 -13.33 0.92 -5.02
CA SER A 178 -11.94 0.59 -4.70
C SER A 178 -11.84 -0.59 -3.72
N ASN A 179 -10.67 -1.24 -3.67
CA ASN A 179 -10.32 -2.22 -2.63
C ASN A 179 -11.22 -3.47 -2.56
N LEU A 180 -11.66 -3.98 -3.71
CA LEU A 180 -12.48 -5.19 -3.82
C LEU A 180 -11.86 -6.43 -3.13
N ALA A 181 -10.53 -6.57 -3.15
CA ALA A 181 -9.82 -7.61 -2.41
C ALA A 181 -10.09 -7.57 -0.89
N MET A 182 -10.09 -6.37 -0.28
CA MET A 182 -10.40 -6.20 1.14
C MET A 182 -11.87 -6.44 1.43
N HIS A 183 -12.77 -6.09 0.51
CA HIS A 183 -14.18 -6.45 0.62
C HIS A 183 -14.39 -7.98 0.58
N ASP A 184 -13.66 -8.72 -0.26
CA ASP A 184 -13.71 -10.19 -0.33
C ASP A 184 -13.26 -10.83 1.00
N ILE A 185 -12.12 -10.37 1.54
CA ILE A 185 -11.57 -10.82 2.82
C ILE A 185 -12.57 -10.54 3.96
N LEU A 186 -13.21 -9.37 3.96
CA LEU A 186 -14.24 -9.02 4.95
C LEU A 186 -15.47 -9.93 4.86
N GLU A 187 -15.91 -10.31 3.66
CA GLU A 187 -17.07 -11.20 3.50
C GLU A 187 -16.73 -12.64 3.90
N ALA A 188 -15.54 -13.13 3.55
CA ALA A 188 -15.01 -14.40 4.05
C ALA A 188 -14.95 -14.43 5.59
N LEU A 189 -14.48 -13.35 6.21
CA LEU A 189 -14.39 -13.25 7.67
C LEU A 189 -15.77 -13.17 8.35
N ARG A 190 -16.76 -12.52 7.73
CA ARG A 190 -18.17 -12.57 8.17
C ARG A 190 -18.75 -13.97 8.06
N PHE A 191 -18.50 -14.69 6.97
CA PHE A 191 -18.87 -16.10 6.81
C PHE A 191 -18.24 -16.95 7.91
N THR A 192 -16.93 -16.84 8.14
CA THR A 192 -16.21 -17.56 9.20
C THR A 192 -16.84 -17.29 10.56
N ARG A 193 -17.00 -16.03 10.95
CA ARG A 193 -17.61 -15.66 12.24
C ARG A 193 -19.02 -16.24 12.44
N LYS A 194 -19.78 -16.39 11.36
CA LYS A 194 -21.14 -16.94 11.38
C LYS A 194 -21.18 -18.47 11.47
N GLU A 195 -20.29 -19.16 10.74
CA GLU A 195 -20.38 -20.61 10.53
C GLU A 195 -19.34 -21.45 11.28
N ILE A 196 -18.27 -20.87 11.83
CA ILE A 196 -17.11 -21.66 12.32
C ILE A 196 -17.44 -22.59 13.51
N GLY A 197 -18.48 -22.29 14.29
CA GLY A 197 -19.00 -23.18 15.34
C GLY A 197 -19.58 -24.51 14.81
N ASN A 198 -19.94 -24.59 13.53
CA ASN A 198 -20.31 -25.85 12.87
C ASN A 198 -19.08 -26.73 12.56
N PHE A 199 -17.89 -26.14 12.56
CA PHE A 199 -16.59 -26.80 12.37
C PHE A 199 -15.79 -26.93 13.69
N GLY A 200 -16.35 -26.51 14.82
CA GLY A 200 -15.71 -26.66 16.13
C GLY A 200 -14.96 -25.43 16.67
N GLY A 201 -14.97 -24.32 15.94
CA GLY A 201 -14.40 -23.06 16.42
C GLY A 201 -15.29 -22.41 17.49
N ASP A 202 -14.68 -21.77 18.48
CA ASP A 202 -15.41 -21.03 19.52
C ASP A 202 -16.22 -19.89 18.90
N ASN A 203 -17.55 -19.99 19.04
CA ASN A 203 -18.50 -18.98 18.61
C ASN A 203 -19.39 -18.47 19.76
N GLU A 204 -19.06 -18.77 21.03
CA GLU A 204 -20.00 -18.53 22.12
C GLU A 204 -20.20 -17.04 22.45
N LYS A 205 -21.47 -16.63 22.37
CA LYS A 205 -21.97 -15.54 23.19
C LYS A 205 -22.23 -16.08 24.60
N VAL A 206 -21.21 -16.15 25.44
CA VAL A 206 -21.40 -16.37 26.89
C VAL A 206 -22.24 -15.21 27.47
N SER A 207 -23.54 -15.45 27.62
CA SER A 207 -24.45 -14.69 28.48
C SER A 207 -24.83 -15.56 29.68
N ASP A 208 -23.85 -15.89 30.52
CA ASP A 208 -24.07 -16.54 31.80
C ASP A 208 -23.78 -15.55 32.93
N ALA A 209 -24.83 -15.13 33.63
CA ALA A 209 -24.74 -14.18 34.74
C ALA A 209 -24.20 -14.81 36.04
N THR A 210 -23.88 -16.11 36.06
CA THR A 210 -23.41 -16.83 37.25
C THR A 210 -21.89 -16.95 37.37
N MET A 211 -21.14 -16.61 36.30
CA MET A 211 -19.68 -16.55 36.33
C MET A 211 -19.19 -15.10 36.27
N ASN A 212 -18.56 -14.63 37.35
CA ASN A 212 -17.87 -13.33 37.43
C ASN A 212 -16.55 -13.33 36.62
N LYS A 213 -16.64 -13.67 35.34
CA LYS A 213 -15.55 -13.60 34.37
C LYS A 213 -16.11 -13.14 33.02
N LEU A 214 -16.07 -11.82 32.81
CA LEU A 214 -16.44 -11.22 31.52
C LEU A 214 -15.43 -11.69 30.45
N SER A 215 -15.82 -12.60 29.57
CA SER A 215 -15.15 -12.83 28.30
C SER A 215 -16.15 -13.45 27.30
N THR A 216 -16.83 -12.60 26.55
CA THR A 216 -17.90 -12.97 25.60
C THR A 216 -17.38 -12.76 24.16
N TYR A 217 -16.30 -13.44 23.80
CA TYR A 217 -15.53 -13.16 22.58
C TYR A 217 -15.30 -14.39 21.71
N ILE A 218 -15.47 -14.17 20.41
CA ILE A 218 -15.21 -15.16 19.36
C ILE A 218 -13.71 -15.17 19.13
N LEU A 219 -13.03 -16.26 19.48
CA LEU A 219 -11.56 -16.37 19.46
C LEU A 219 -11.02 -16.62 18.05
N ILE A 220 -11.23 -15.65 17.15
CA ILE A 220 -10.57 -15.59 15.84
C ILE A 220 -9.29 -14.73 15.95
N THR A 221 -8.16 -15.33 15.60
CA THR A 221 -6.92 -14.63 15.25
C THR A 221 -6.86 -14.49 13.73
N VAL A 222 -6.68 -13.27 13.20
CA VAL A 222 -6.34 -13.08 11.79
C VAL A 222 -4.83 -13.21 11.64
N LEU A 223 -4.37 -14.06 10.74
CA LEU A 223 -2.96 -14.28 10.43
C LEU A 223 -2.72 -13.95 8.96
N GLY A 224 -1.67 -13.18 8.68
CA GLY A 224 -1.23 -12.97 7.31
C GLY A 224 0.28 -12.84 7.19
N HIS A 225 0.80 -13.17 6.01
CA HIS A 225 2.21 -12.99 5.64
C HIS A 225 2.37 -12.07 4.43
N SER A 226 3.46 -11.32 4.35
CA SER A 226 3.70 -10.35 3.27
C SER A 226 2.49 -9.40 3.13
N GLU A 227 1.99 -9.18 1.91
CA GLU A 227 0.76 -8.42 1.66
C GLU A 227 -0.47 -8.91 2.46
N GLY A 228 -0.55 -10.20 2.79
CA GLY A 228 -1.61 -10.72 3.67
C GLY A 228 -1.46 -10.24 5.11
N GLY A 229 -0.22 -10.03 5.57
CA GLY A 229 0.09 -9.42 6.87
C GLY A 229 -0.29 -7.94 6.89
N HIS A 230 0.01 -7.22 5.81
CA HIS A 230 -0.52 -5.88 5.58
C HIS A 230 -2.06 -5.84 5.65
N TYR A 231 -2.76 -6.75 4.96
CA TYR A 231 -4.23 -6.84 5.03
C TYR A 231 -4.74 -7.17 6.43
N ALA A 232 -4.04 -8.02 7.19
CA ALA A 232 -4.37 -8.32 8.59
C ALA A 232 -4.26 -7.07 9.49
N LEU A 233 -3.22 -6.24 9.30
CA LEU A 233 -3.11 -4.93 9.93
C LEU A 233 -4.25 -4.00 9.49
N MET A 234 -4.53 -3.90 8.19
CA MET A 234 -5.62 -3.05 7.67
C MET A 234 -6.99 -3.39 8.24
N LEU A 235 -7.32 -4.68 8.39
CA LEU A 235 -8.54 -5.13 9.08
C LEU A 235 -8.63 -4.65 10.53
N ALA A 236 -7.49 -4.66 11.24
CA ALA A 236 -7.43 -4.32 12.66
C ALA A 236 -7.39 -2.82 12.93
N PHE A 237 -6.72 -2.04 12.09
CA PHE A 237 -6.41 -0.64 12.34
C PHE A 237 -7.27 0.35 11.55
N SER A 238 -7.81 -0.02 10.37
CA SER A 238 -8.61 0.93 9.60
C SER A 238 -9.92 1.34 10.29
N PRO A 239 -10.22 2.65 10.42
CA PRO A 239 -11.48 3.13 10.98
C PRO A 239 -12.69 2.83 10.08
N GLY A 240 -12.48 2.62 8.78
CA GLY A 240 -13.53 2.17 7.85
C GLY A 240 -13.99 0.72 8.09
N ILE A 241 -13.16 -0.08 8.77
CA ILE A 241 -13.37 -1.52 8.99
C ILE A 241 -13.69 -1.83 10.45
N SER A 242 -12.85 -1.35 11.36
CA SER A 242 -12.92 -1.60 12.79
C SER A 242 -13.10 -0.26 13.52
N LYS A 243 -14.35 0.13 13.75
CA LYS A 243 -14.68 1.40 14.41
C LYS A 243 -14.49 1.29 15.93
N PRO A 244 -13.89 2.29 16.60
CA PRO A 244 -13.80 2.33 18.06
C PRO A 244 -15.17 2.14 18.73
N GLY A 245 -15.25 1.22 19.68
CA GLY A 245 -16.49 0.89 20.39
C GLY A 245 -17.44 -0.06 19.67
N GLU A 246 -17.22 -0.39 18.39
CA GLU A 246 -17.96 -1.45 17.70
C GLU A 246 -17.36 -2.84 17.97
N LYS A 247 -18.21 -3.88 18.00
CA LYS A 247 -17.73 -5.25 18.23
C LYS A 247 -17.03 -5.80 16.98
N ARG A 248 -15.69 -5.81 17.03
CA ARG A 248 -14.80 -6.38 15.99
C ARG A 248 -15.21 -7.79 15.53
N LEU A 249 -14.83 -8.13 14.31
CA LEU A 249 -15.06 -9.45 13.71
C LEU A 249 -14.14 -10.54 14.30
N PHE A 250 -13.01 -10.16 14.88
CA PHE A 250 -11.93 -11.00 15.41
C PHE A 250 -11.29 -10.34 16.64
N GLU A 251 -10.44 -11.07 17.36
CA GLU A 251 -9.85 -10.66 18.64
C GLU A 251 -8.38 -10.21 18.52
N SER A 252 -7.59 -10.90 17.69
CA SER A 252 -6.14 -10.73 17.61
C SER A 252 -5.61 -10.77 16.16
N VAL A 253 -4.41 -10.22 15.97
CA VAL A 253 -3.69 -10.22 14.68
C VAL A 253 -2.29 -10.80 14.82
N ILE A 254 -1.88 -11.54 13.80
CA ILE A 254 -0.51 -11.93 13.50
C ILE A 254 -0.14 -11.36 12.12
N SER A 255 0.87 -10.51 12.06
CA SER A 255 1.43 -9.95 10.81
C SER A 255 2.88 -10.39 10.64
N ILE A 256 3.14 -11.26 9.66
CA ILE A 256 4.49 -11.75 9.34
C ILE A 256 5.02 -10.98 8.14
N SER A 257 6.09 -10.21 8.30
CA SER A 257 6.73 -9.43 7.22
C SER A 257 5.75 -8.54 6.45
N GLY A 258 4.79 -7.94 7.15
CA GLY A 258 3.74 -7.09 6.57
C GLY A 258 4.27 -5.71 6.15
N PRO A 259 4.21 -5.33 4.86
CA PRO A 259 4.57 -3.99 4.41
C PRO A 259 3.50 -2.96 4.76
N SER A 260 3.77 -1.68 4.51
CA SER A 260 2.78 -0.62 4.72
C SER A 260 1.66 -0.60 3.67
N GLY A 261 1.98 -1.10 2.46
CA GLY A 261 1.13 -1.44 1.29
C GLY A 261 0.08 -0.46 0.73
N LEU A 262 -0.31 0.61 1.44
CA LEU A 262 -1.32 1.57 0.99
C LEU A 262 -0.80 2.55 -0.09
N GLU A 263 -1.51 2.59 -1.22
CA GLU A 263 -1.24 3.54 -2.30
C GLU A 263 -2.19 4.76 -2.27
N SER A 264 -1.76 5.89 -2.84
CA SER A 264 -2.68 7.03 -3.02
C SER A 264 -3.64 6.75 -4.18
N GLN A 265 -4.87 7.26 -4.08
CA GLN A 265 -5.89 7.07 -5.12
C GLN A 265 -5.38 7.50 -6.50
N GLU A 266 -4.68 8.64 -6.58
CA GLU A 266 -4.05 9.14 -7.81
C GLU A 266 -3.10 8.11 -8.44
N GLN A 267 -2.18 7.53 -7.67
CA GLN A 267 -1.23 6.53 -8.17
C GLN A 267 -1.96 5.26 -8.64
N THR A 268 -2.96 4.80 -7.89
CA THR A 268 -3.79 3.65 -8.26
C THR A 268 -4.56 3.91 -9.56
N VAL A 269 -5.10 5.13 -9.74
CA VAL A 269 -5.81 5.55 -10.96
C VAL A 269 -4.85 5.64 -12.15
N GLU A 270 -3.69 6.27 -12.00
CA GLU A 270 -2.67 6.39 -13.04
C GLU A 270 -2.23 5.00 -13.53
N ARG A 271 -1.95 4.07 -12.59
CA ARG A 271 -1.64 2.67 -12.92
C ARG A 271 -2.79 1.96 -13.64
N SER A 272 -4.03 2.11 -13.17
CA SER A 272 -5.21 1.51 -13.78
C SER A 272 -5.48 2.05 -15.19
N GLN A 273 -5.24 3.34 -15.43
CA GLN A 273 -5.32 3.96 -16.75
C GLN A 273 -4.28 3.41 -17.73
N ARG A 274 -3.08 3.03 -17.28
CA ARG A 274 -2.09 2.36 -18.14
C ARG A 274 -2.58 0.97 -18.60
N VAL A 275 -3.26 0.21 -17.74
CA VAL A 275 -3.92 -1.06 -18.11
C VAL A 275 -5.08 -0.82 -19.09
N ALA A 276 -5.88 0.23 -18.88
CA ALA A 276 -6.93 0.61 -19.81
C ALA A 276 -6.39 0.96 -21.20
N LYS A 277 -5.32 1.76 -21.26
CA LYS A 277 -4.64 2.12 -22.50
C LYS A 277 -4.07 0.91 -23.25
N GLU A 278 -3.50 -0.06 -22.53
CA GLU A 278 -3.02 -1.32 -23.13
C GLU A 278 -4.16 -2.15 -23.76
N LEU A 279 -5.35 -2.13 -23.17
CA LEU A 279 -6.56 -2.75 -23.74
C LEU A 279 -7.27 -1.90 -24.81
N GLY A 280 -6.77 -0.69 -25.11
CA GLY A 280 -7.43 0.25 -26.02
C GLY A 280 -8.71 0.90 -25.46
N CYS A 281 -8.96 0.76 -24.15
CA CYS A 281 -10.09 1.38 -23.48
C CYS A 281 -9.75 2.83 -23.08
N VAL A 282 -10.57 3.78 -23.56
CA VAL A 282 -10.40 5.22 -23.34
C VAL A 282 -11.74 5.88 -23.04
N GLY A 283 -11.73 6.98 -22.27
CA GLY A 283 -12.92 7.74 -21.91
C GLY A 283 -13.02 7.97 -20.40
N SER A 284 -14.24 8.25 -19.93
CA SER A 284 -14.61 8.26 -18.52
C SER A 284 -14.44 6.89 -17.87
N ALA A 285 -14.44 6.83 -16.53
CA ALA A 285 -14.42 5.58 -15.78
C ALA A 285 -15.50 4.58 -16.26
N ARG A 286 -16.70 5.07 -16.59
CA ARG A 286 -17.81 4.21 -17.07
C ARG A 286 -17.52 3.62 -18.45
N GLU A 287 -17.10 4.44 -19.40
CA GLU A 287 -16.74 4.00 -20.75
C GLU A 287 -15.57 3.00 -20.72
N ILE A 288 -14.58 3.23 -19.85
CA ILE A 288 -13.48 2.30 -19.61
C ILE A 288 -14.03 0.97 -19.07
N MET A 289 -14.84 0.96 -18.02
CA MET A 289 -15.38 -0.29 -17.46
C MET A 289 -16.30 -1.05 -18.43
N ASP A 290 -17.07 -0.35 -19.26
CA ASP A 290 -17.92 -0.95 -20.30
C ASP A 290 -17.12 -1.47 -21.50
N CYS A 291 -15.87 -1.02 -21.66
CA CYS A 291 -14.87 -1.61 -22.54
C CYS A 291 -14.22 -2.84 -21.89
N PHE A 292 -13.77 -2.78 -20.64
CA PHE A 292 -13.17 -3.90 -19.89
C PHE A 292 -14.09 -5.13 -19.82
N ARG A 293 -15.40 -4.93 -19.63
CA ARG A 293 -16.40 -6.01 -19.59
C ARG A 293 -16.46 -6.87 -20.86
N ARG A 294 -15.91 -6.39 -21.99
CA ARG A 294 -15.89 -7.12 -23.28
C ARG A 294 -14.74 -8.12 -23.39
N PHE A 295 -13.72 -8.01 -22.54
CA PHE A 295 -12.55 -8.88 -22.55
C PHE A 295 -12.69 -10.05 -21.59
N ASP A 296 -12.20 -11.22 -22.01
CA ASP A 296 -12.07 -12.38 -21.14
C ASP A 296 -11.04 -12.15 -20.01
N THR A 297 -11.07 -13.03 -19.02
CA THR A 297 -10.17 -13.00 -17.85
C THR A 297 -8.70 -12.97 -18.24
N GLN A 298 -8.28 -13.82 -19.19
CA GLN A 298 -6.89 -14.03 -19.52
C GLN A 298 -6.29 -12.85 -20.28
N THR A 299 -7.07 -12.20 -21.13
CA THR A 299 -6.70 -10.97 -21.82
C THR A 299 -6.41 -9.84 -20.82
N ILE A 300 -7.27 -9.65 -19.80
CA ILE A 300 -7.06 -8.63 -18.75
C ILE A 300 -5.85 -8.98 -17.87
N VAL A 301 -5.68 -10.23 -17.45
CA VAL A 301 -4.48 -10.69 -16.70
C VAL A 301 -3.20 -10.42 -17.49
N ASN A 302 -3.22 -10.66 -18.81
CA ASN A 302 -2.07 -10.44 -19.68
C ASN A 302 -1.73 -8.96 -19.85
N ALA A 303 -2.73 -8.10 -20.08
CA ALA A 303 -2.55 -6.65 -20.18
C ALA A 303 -2.01 -6.07 -18.85
N THR A 304 -2.61 -6.46 -17.73
CA THR A 304 -2.17 -6.05 -16.38
C THR A 304 -0.71 -6.41 -16.15
N PHE A 305 -0.33 -7.68 -16.36
CA PHE A 305 1.06 -8.10 -16.20
C PHE A 305 2.03 -7.39 -17.17
N LYS A 306 1.60 -7.09 -18.40
CA LYS A 306 2.44 -6.38 -19.37
C LYS A 306 2.73 -4.94 -18.93
N VAL A 307 1.77 -4.27 -18.28
CA VAL A 307 1.92 -2.90 -17.76
C VAL A 307 2.81 -2.82 -16.52
N HIS A 308 2.70 -3.77 -15.60
CA HIS A 308 3.51 -3.78 -14.36
C HIS A 308 4.89 -4.45 -14.52
N GLY A 309 5.04 -5.26 -15.56
CA GLY A 309 6.26 -6.03 -15.81
C GLY A 309 6.51 -7.12 -14.77
N PRO A 310 7.69 -7.78 -14.83
CA PRO A 310 8.06 -8.82 -13.88
C PRO A 310 8.61 -8.27 -12.55
N ASN A 311 8.98 -6.98 -12.47
CA ASN A 311 9.56 -6.40 -11.26
C ASN A 311 8.48 -5.86 -10.32
N ILE A 312 8.00 -6.76 -9.45
CA ILE A 312 6.97 -6.50 -8.45
C ILE A 312 7.36 -5.44 -7.40
N LEU A 313 8.66 -5.12 -7.25
CA LEU A 313 9.15 -4.13 -6.28
C LEU A 313 9.38 -2.73 -6.90
N SER A 314 9.15 -2.57 -8.21
CA SER A 314 9.36 -1.29 -8.91
C SER A 314 8.26 -0.27 -8.63
N SER A 315 8.54 1.02 -8.90
CA SER A 315 7.52 2.09 -8.88
C SER A 315 6.43 1.94 -9.95
N GLN A 316 6.66 1.11 -10.97
CA GLN A 316 5.65 0.68 -11.96
C GLN A 316 4.91 -0.59 -11.56
N GLY A 317 5.25 -1.16 -10.40
CA GLY A 317 4.78 -2.44 -9.88
C GLY A 317 3.25 -2.55 -9.71
N PRO A 318 2.80 -3.72 -9.21
CA PRO A 318 1.39 -4.10 -9.21
C PRO A 318 0.48 -3.08 -8.53
N ILE A 319 -0.81 -3.10 -8.89
CA ILE A 319 -1.82 -2.27 -8.24
C ILE A 319 -2.09 -2.86 -6.85
N GLY A 320 -1.66 -2.15 -5.80
CA GLY A 320 -1.96 -2.47 -4.41
C GLY A 320 -3.29 -1.86 -3.95
N ILE A 321 -3.68 -2.13 -2.70
CA ILE A 321 -4.87 -1.48 -2.12
C ILE A 321 -4.60 0.01 -1.89
N THR A 322 -5.65 0.81 -1.99
CA THR A 322 -5.58 2.26 -2.14
C THR A 322 -6.34 2.99 -1.04
N MET A 323 -5.90 4.19 -0.70
CA MET A 323 -6.56 5.09 0.25
C MET A 323 -7.77 5.76 -0.39
N ALA A 324 -8.80 4.95 -0.65
CA ALA A 324 -10.06 5.36 -1.25
C ALA A 324 -11.22 4.44 -0.82
N GLY A 325 -12.44 4.91 -1.06
CA GLY A 325 -13.67 4.23 -0.70
C GLY A 325 -13.92 4.19 0.82
N GLU A 326 -14.98 3.50 1.22
CA GLU A 326 -15.44 3.46 2.63
C GLU A 326 -14.49 2.73 3.59
N LEU A 327 -13.59 1.89 3.06
CA LEU A 327 -12.70 1.05 3.87
C LEU A 327 -11.46 1.79 4.37
N PHE A 328 -10.99 2.83 3.67
CA PHE A 328 -9.73 3.54 3.99
C PHE A 328 -9.84 5.06 3.79
N PRO A 329 -10.64 5.75 4.60
CA PRO A 329 -10.62 7.22 4.64
C PRO A 329 -9.27 7.70 5.20
N LEU A 330 -8.56 8.51 4.40
CA LEU A 330 -7.40 9.39 4.67
C LEU A 330 -6.34 8.98 5.72
N PHE A 331 -5.07 9.13 5.34
CA PHE A 331 -3.88 8.69 6.11
C PHE A 331 -3.88 9.04 7.61
N LYS A 332 -4.36 10.25 7.96
CA LYS A 332 -4.34 10.81 9.32
C LYS A 332 -5.12 9.96 10.34
N GLU A 333 -6.25 9.38 9.94
CA GLU A 333 -7.14 8.64 10.84
C GLU A 333 -6.57 7.28 11.28
N LEU A 334 -5.66 6.69 10.50
CA LEU A 334 -5.04 5.40 10.80
C LEU A 334 -4.14 5.42 12.05
N ARG A 335 -3.66 6.60 12.49
CA ARG A 335 -2.75 6.75 13.62
C ARG A 335 -3.41 7.13 14.95
N GLU A 336 -4.55 7.82 14.91
CA GLU A 336 -5.07 8.51 16.09
C GLU A 336 -6.05 7.68 16.96
N ARG A 337 -6.32 6.43 16.58
CA ARG A 337 -7.54 5.68 16.95
C ARG A 337 -7.69 5.22 18.42
N ARG A 338 -6.62 4.92 19.15
CA ARG A 338 -6.60 4.57 20.61
C ARG A 338 -7.38 3.30 21.06
N ASP A 339 -7.75 2.40 20.14
CA ASP A 339 -8.53 1.19 20.45
C ASP A 339 -7.64 -0.08 20.31
N PRO A 340 -7.19 -0.71 21.43
CA PRO A 340 -6.11 -1.71 21.41
C PRO A 340 -6.52 -3.07 20.83
N VAL A 341 -5.63 -3.68 20.05
CA VAL A 341 -5.76 -5.01 19.44
C VAL A 341 -4.59 -5.86 19.91
N ARG A 342 -4.86 -7.11 20.29
CA ARG A 342 -3.83 -8.07 20.65
C ARG A 342 -3.02 -8.45 19.40
N LEU A 343 -1.77 -8.00 19.33
CA LEU A 343 -0.94 -8.01 18.13
C LEU A 343 0.34 -8.85 18.34
N MET A 344 0.65 -9.69 17.36
CA MET A 344 1.99 -10.21 17.11
C MET A 344 2.44 -9.72 15.74
N THR A 345 3.63 -9.15 15.65
CA THR A 345 4.22 -8.73 14.38
C THR A 345 5.73 -8.96 14.39
N GLY A 346 6.34 -9.11 13.22
CA GLY A 346 7.78 -9.28 13.12
C GLY A 346 8.25 -9.40 11.68
N THR A 347 9.56 -9.56 11.55
CA THR A 347 10.28 -9.53 10.27
C THR A 347 11.30 -10.66 10.18
N THR A 348 11.73 -10.98 8.96
CA THR A 348 12.98 -11.72 8.74
C THR A 348 14.16 -10.75 8.65
N ILE A 349 15.39 -11.24 8.83
CA ILE A 349 16.58 -10.38 8.81
C ILE A 349 16.92 -9.85 7.40
N TYR A 350 16.50 -10.51 6.33
CA TYR A 350 16.73 -10.10 4.94
C TYR A 350 15.42 -9.93 4.15
N GLU A 351 14.57 -9.00 4.63
CA GLU A 351 13.20 -8.83 4.12
C GLU A 351 13.04 -8.76 2.61
N MET A 352 13.78 -7.95 1.86
CA MET A 352 13.66 -7.89 0.40
C MET A 352 15.00 -7.56 -0.28
N PRO A 353 15.55 -8.43 -1.15
CA PRO A 353 16.70 -8.08 -1.98
C PRO A 353 16.31 -7.23 -3.20
N GLY A 354 17.23 -6.39 -3.69
CA GLY A 354 17.11 -5.70 -4.99
C GLY A 354 16.90 -4.17 -4.93
N PRO A 355 16.78 -3.50 -6.09
CA PRO A 355 16.60 -2.05 -6.18
C PRO A 355 15.21 -1.63 -5.68
N SER A 356 15.16 -0.64 -4.79
CA SER A 356 13.91 -0.21 -4.15
C SER A 356 13.06 0.74 -5.00
N ALA A 357 11.74 0.63 -4.82
CA ALA A 357 10.85 1.78 -5.01
C ALA A 357 11.21 2.87 -3.99
N LYS A 358 11.31 4.11 -4.47
CA LYS A 358 11.67 5.29 -3.68
C LYS A 358 10.55 5.73 -2.73
N ASP A 359 10.92 6.41 -1.65
CA ASP A 359 10.04 7.22 -0.81
C ASP A 359 8.88 6.41 -0.17
N LYS A 360 9.22 5.15 0.18
CA LYS A 360 8.34 4.19 0.85
C LYS A 360 8.18 4.50 2.33
N VAL A 361 9.28 4.52 3.09
CA VAL A 361 9.24 4.71 4.56
C VAL A 361 8.59 6.05 4.96
N ASN A 362 8.92 7.13 4.24
CA ASN A 362 8.30 8.44 4.43
C ASN A 362 6.76 8.42 4.31
N ARG A 363 6.20 7.50 3.51
CA ARG A 363 4.75 7.30 3.43
C ARG A 363 4.22 6.66 4.71
N VAL A 364 4.87 5.60 5.22
CA VAL A 364 4.50 4.94 6.49
C VAL A 364 4.53 5.92 7.66
N LEU A 365 5.54 6.80 7.67
CA LEU A 365 5.73 7.89 8.62
C LEU A 365 4.84 9.11 8.34
N GLY A 366 4.20 9.19 7.16
CA GLY A 366 3.27 10.26 6.78
C GLY A 366 3.93 11.62 6.85
N ILE A 367 5.19 11.65 6.43
CA ILE A 367 5.99 12.84 6.21
C ILE A 367 5.20 13.76 5.28
N VAL A 368 5.12 15.06 5.62
CA VAL A 368 4.43 16.06 4.80
C VAL A 368 5.36 16.54 3.69
N ASN A 369 6.59 16.90 4.04
CA ASN A 369 7.64 17.40 3.15
C ASN A 369 8.44 16.24 2.54
N ARG A 370 7.74 15.33 1.84
CA ARG A 370 8.30 14.04 1.37
C ARG A 370 9.50 14.22 0.44
N GLU A 371 9.45 15.19 -0.46
CA GLU A 371 10.53 15.44 -1.41
C GLU A 371 11.80 15.87 -0.67
N GLU A 372 11.75 16.89 0.19
CA GLU A 372 12.93 17.36 0.93
C GLU A 372 13.46 16.32 1.93
N CYS A 373 12.57 15.53 2.56
CA CYS A 373 12.98 14.43 3.44
C CYS A 373 13.64 13.29 2.66
N TYR A 374 13.18 13.01 1.43
CA TYR A 374 13.80 12.02 0.56
C TYR A 374 15.11 12.51 -0.07
N GLU A 375 15.22 13.81 -0.39
CA GLU A 375 16.50 14.46 -0.73
C GLU A 375 17.51 14.33 0.42
N LYS A 376 17.09 14.53 1.68
CA LYS A 376 17.94 14.29 2.85
C LYS A 376 18.36 12.82 2.97
N TYR A 377 17.42 11.86 2.89
CA TYR A 377 17.76 10.43 2.87
C TYR A 377 18.78 10.07 1.79
N THR A 378 18.60 10.60 0.58
CA THR A 378 19.52 10.35 -0.55
C THR A 378 20.90 10.93 -0.25
N ARG A 379 20.97 12.17 0.24
CA ARG A 379 22.22 12.85 0.62
C ARG A 379 22.98 12.11 1.71
N ASP A 380 22.30 11.76 2.81
CA ASP A 380 22.89 11.11 3.98
C ASP A 380 23.40 9.69 3.65
N THR A 381 22.73 8.99 2.72
CA THR A 381 23.17 7.66 2.26
C THR A 381 24.28 7.72 1.22
N GLU A 382 24.30 8.72 0.33
CA GLU A 382 25.39 8.94 -0.63
C GLU A 382 26.67 9.48 0.04
N SER A 383 26.55 10.28 1.10
CA SER A 383 27.69 10.77 1.89
C SER A 383 28.28 9.71 2.83
N GLY A 384 27.50 8.67 3.16
CA GLY A 384 27.84 7.65 4.14
C GLY A 384 27.54 8.04 5.59
N GLU A 385 26.88 9.18 5.83
CA GLU A 385 26.37 9.58 7.15
C GLU A 385 25.32 8.60 7.69
N PHE A 386 24.53 7.99 6.79
CA PHE A 386 23.61 6.90 7.11
C PHE A 386 23.89 5.66 6.26
N THR A 387 24.07 4.52 6.93
CA THR A 387 24.14 3.20 6.27
C THR A 387 22.98 2.34 6.79
N PRO A 388 21.88 2.15 6.03
CA PRO A 388 20.70 1.44 6.51
C PRO A 388 20.86 -0.07 6.67
N GLY A 389 21.88 -0.68 6.05
CA GLY A 389 22.06 -2.14 5.98
C GLY A 389 21.14 -2.85 4.98
N TYR A 390 19.96 -2.28 4.68
CA TYR A 390 18.95 -2.85 3.77
C TYR A 390 18.40 -1.80 2.79
N ASN A 391 17.70 -2.25 1.75
CA ASN A 391 17.00 -1.36 0.82
C ASN A 391 15.73 -0.73 1.43
N GLU A 392 15.16 0.31 0.79
CA GLU A 392 13.99 1.02 1.34
C GLU A 392 12.74 0.12 1.49
N VAL A 393 12.63 -0.98 0.74
CA VAL A 393 11.49 -1.91 0.84
C VAL A 393 11.59 -2.76 2.11
N SER A 394 12.80 -3.20 2.47
CA SER A 394 13.05 -3.87 3.74
C SER A 394 12.84 -2.90 4.91
N GLN A 395 13.29 -1.65 4.76
CA GLN A 395 13.06 -0.59 5.75
C GLN A 395 11.56 -0.29 5.94
N ASP A 396 10.74 -0.34 4.88
CA ASP A 396 9.27 -0.18 4.94
C ASP A 396 8.61 -1.26 5.84
N ILE A 397 9.01 -2.52 5.66
CA ILE A 397 8.48 -3.66 6.43
C ILE A 397 8.94 -3.58 7.90
N VAL A 398 10.23 -3.29 8.14
CA VAL A 398 10.78 -3.07 9.50
C VAL A 398 10.08 -1.91 10.22
N MET A 399 9.93 -0.77 9.57
CA MET A 399 9.26 0.40 10.15
C MET A 399 7.76 0.14 10.37
N THR A 400 7.12 -0.63 9.49
CA THR A 400 5.72 -1.06 9.68
C THR A 400 5.59 -1.92 10.94
N ALA A 401 6.41 -2.96 11.10
CA ALA A 401 6.42 -3.81 12.30
C ALA A 401 6.72 -3.00 13.58
N HIS A 402 7.71 -2.10 13.54
CA HIS A 402 8.03 -1.20 14.65
C HIS A 402 6.84 -0.32 15.05
N LEU A 403 6.26 0.42 14.10
CA LEU A 403 5.24 1.44 14.36
C LEU A 403 3.96 0.80 14.94
N TYR A 404 3.46 -0.28 14.35
CA TYR A 404 2.26 -0.95 14.86
C TYR A 404 2.47 -1.59 16.23
N ALA A 405 3.65 -2.19 16.49
CA ALA A 405 3.98 -2.77 17.79
C ALA A 405 4.14 -1.71 18.89
N LYS A 406 4.89 -0.64 18.61
CA LYS A 406 5.10 0.50 19.51
C LYS A 406 3.77 1.18 19.83
N TYR A 407 2.99 1.51 18.80
CA TYR A 407 1.69 2.16 18.96
C TYR A 407 0.72 1.35 19.83
N GLN A 408 0.58 0.04 19.57
CA GLN A 408 -0.28 -0.81 20.39
C GLN A 408 0.16 -0.82 21.85
N ALA A 409 1.47 -0.92 22.12
CA ALA A 409 1.99 -0.87 23.47
C ALA A 409 1.81 0.52 24.15
N GLU A 410 1.92 1.63 23.42
CA GLU A 410 1.69 2.99 23.92
C GLU A 410 0.24 3.22 24.38
N ILE A 411 -0.74 2.60 23.70
CA ILE A 411 -2.17 2.66 24.08
C ILE A 411 -2.59 1.56 25.08
N GLY A 412 -1.63 0.79 25.62
CA GLY A 412 -1.87 -0.26 26.62
C GLY A 412 -2.37 -1.59 26.05
N GLY A 413 -2.24 -1.82 24.74
CA GLY A 413 -2.53 -3.08 24.08
C GLY A 413 -1.43 -4.13 24.23
N GLU A 414 -1.80 -5.41 24.15
CA GLU A 414 -0.86 -6.53 24.17
C GLU A 414 -0.17 -6.69 22.81
N ALA A 415 1.05 -6.18 22.69
CA ALA A 415 1.89 -6.31 21.49
C ALA A 415 3.10 -7.21 21.74
N TYR A 416 3.42 -8.09 20.78
CA TYR A 416 4.65 -8.86 20.71
C TYR A 416 5.38 -8.58 19.39
N LEU A 417 6.65 -8.22 19.48
CA LEU A 417 7.55 -8.01 18.34
C LEU A 417 8.56 -9.15 18.26
N TYR A 418 8.92 -9.59 17.05
CA TYR A 418 9.99 -10.57 16.82
C TYR A 418 10.83 -10.24 15.60
N GLU A 419 11.99 -10.89 15.53
CA GLU A 419 12.86 -10.93 14.37
C GLU A 419 13.33 -12.37 14.14
N TYR A 420 13.20 -12.88 12.91
CA TYR A 420 13.89 -14.09 12.48
C TYR A 420 15.31 -13.73 12.05
N ASP A 421 16.24 -13.79 13.01
CA ASP A 421 17.66 -13.43 12.85
C ASP A 421 18.59 -14.64 12.71
N TYR A 422 18.05 -15.84 12.43
CA TYR A 422 18.87 -16.96 11.95
C TYR A 422 19.30 -16.71 10.49
N PRO A 423 20.60 -16.76 10.15
CA PRO A 423 21.11 -16.22 8.87
C PRO A 423 20.89 -17.13 7.66
N ILE A 424 20.46 -18.39 7.85
CA ILE A 424 20.15 -19.33 6.75
C ILE A 424 18.63 -19.35 6.59
N HIS A 425 18.16 -19.15 5.36
CA HIS A 425 16.73 -18.94 5.05
C HIS A 425 16.11 -17.80 5.89
N GLY A 426 16.79 -16.65 5.87
CA GLY A 426 16.37 -15.41 6.50
C GLY A 426 15.77 -14.39 5.53
N ASP A 427 15.44 -14.80 4.30
CA ASP A 427 14.86 -13.93 3.25
C ASP A 427 13.36 -13.68 3.50
N HIS A 428 12.67 -12.92 2.62
CA HIS A 428 11.25 -12.57 2.77
C HIS A 428 10.37 -13.78 3.08
N THR A 429 9.69 -13.78 4.24
CA THR A 429 8.73 -14.82 4.62
C THR A 429 9.26 -16.27 4.59
N ASP A 430 10.57 -16.50 4.56
CA ASP A 430 11.12 -17.87 4.70
C ASP A 430 10.72 -18.48 6.07
N ASP A 431 10.60 -17.64 7.12
CA ASP A 431 10.11 -18.07 8.45
C ASP A 431 8.67 -18.64 8.42
N VAL A 432 7.87 -18.27 7.42
CA VAL A 432 6.52 -18.82 7.18
C VAL A 432 6.57 -20.30 6.79
N TYR A 433 7.68 -20.82 6.25
CA TYR A 433 7.85 -22.25 5.99
C TYR A 433 7.60 -23.09 7.24
N PHE A 434 8.15 -22.68 8.39
CA PHE A 434 8.00 -23.42 9.63
C PHE A 434 6.53 -23.50 10.08
N LEU A 435 5.72 -22.46 9.78
CA LEU A 435 4.36 -22.29 10.27
C LEU A 435 3.28 -22.78 9.30
N LEU A 436 3.38 -22.44 8.01
CA LEU A 436 2.39 -22.74 6.97
C LEU A 436 2.91 -23.71 5.89
N GLY A 437 4.19 -24.11 5.92
CA GLY A 437 4.71 -25.25 5.15
C GLY A 437 5.09 -25.01 3.69
N PHE A 438 5.24 -23.77 3.25
CA PHE A 438 5.64 -23.44 1.87
C PHE A 438 6.92 -22.61 1.84
N HIS A 439 7.61 -22.56 0.69
CA HIS A 439 9.06 -22.34 0.59
C HIS A 439 9.82 -23.56 1.14
N GLU A 440 9.67 -24.72 0.51
CA GLU A 440 10.38 -25.93 0.94
C GLU A 440 11.87 -25.84 0.58
N TYR A 441 12.72 -26.05 1.59
CA TYR A 441 14.17 -26.10 1.49
C TYR A 441 14.74 -27.14 2.46
N GLU A 442 15.95 -27.64 2.19
CA GLU A 442 16.62 -28.59 3.08
C GLU A 442 16.98 -27.92 4.41
N LEU A 443 16.45 -28.45 5.51
CA LEU A 443 16.72 -27.90 6.83
C LEU A 443 18.08 -28.36 7.38
N ASP A 444 18.86 -27.43 7.92
CA ASP A 444 19.96 -27.75 8.81
C ASP A 444 19.45 -28.20 10.21
N ASP A 445 20.34 -28.59 11.12
CA ASP A 445 19.95 -29.09 12.44
C ASP A 445 19.38 -28.02 13.38
N ASN A 446 19.78 -26.75 13.22
CA ASN A 446 19.20 -25.61 13.95
C ASN A 446 17.77 -25.36 13.46
N GLN A 447 17.54 -25.40 12.14
CA GLN A 447 16.22 -25.22 11.53
C GLN A 447 15.29 -26.40 11.78
N LYS A 448 15.79 -27.64 11.83
CA LYS A 448 15.02 -28.80 12.33
C LYS A 448 14.58 -28.60 13.77
N TRP A 449 15.36 -27.91 14.60
CA TRP A 449 14.94 -27.54 15.95
C TRP A 449 13.87 -26.43 15.91
N LEU A 450 14.10 -25.37 15.13
CA LEU A 450 13.16 -24.25 14.97
C LEU A 450 11.81 -24.72 14.42
N SER A 451 11.76 -25.65 13.47
CA SER A 451 10.50 -26.18 12.89
C SER A 451 9.57 -26.83 13.92
N ARG A 452 10.10 -27.29 15.05
CA ARG A 452 9.31 -27.85 16.17
C ARG A 452 8.87 -26.82 17.20
N VAL A 453 9.58 -25.69 17.29
CA VAL A 453 9.41 -24.69 18.36
C VAL A 453 8.72 -23.42 17.85
N TYR A 454 9.10 -22.93 16.66
CA TYR A 454 8.54 -21.73 16.05
C TYR A 454 6.99 -21.80 15.97
N PRO A 455 6.34 -22.88 15.49
CA PRO A 455 4.87 -22.95 15.47
C PRO A 455 4.22 -22.92 16.86
N ARG A 456 4.95 -23.28 17.92
CA ARG A 456 4.45 -23.23 19.29
C ARG A 456 4.34 -21.80 19.81
N TYR A 457 5.18 -20.87 19.36
CA TYR A 457 5.06 -19.45 19.70
C TYR A 457 3.74 -18.86 19.18
N PHE A 458 3.43 -19.11 17.91
CA PHE A 458 2.22 -18.63 17.24
C PHE A 458 0.96 -19.32 17.77
N THR A 459 0.98 -20.64 17.98
CA THR A 459 -0.17 -21.36 18.54
C THR A 459 -0.41 -21.06 20.03
N ASN A 460 0.62 -20.73 20.81
CA ASN A 460 0.46 -20.16 22.15
C ASN A 460 -0.23 -18.79 22.09
N PHE A 461 0.22 -17.90 21.20
CA PHE A 461 -0.42 -16.61 21.00
C PHE A 461 -1.90 -16.77 20.60
N ILE A 462 -2.23 -17.59 19.61
CA ILE A 462 -3.62 -17.86 19.18
C ILE A 462 -4.51 -18.31 20.35
N LYS A 463 -3.96 -19.09 21.28
CA LYS A 463 -4.66 -19.58 22.50
C LYS A 463 -4.73 -18.55 23.65
N GLY A 464 -4.45 -17.27 23.41
CA GLY A 464 -4.43 -16.24 24.45
C GLY A 464 -3.29 -16.36 25.47
N ARG A 465 -2.21 -17.08 25.14
CA ARG A 465 -1.05 -17.29 26.02
C ARG A 465 0.13 -16.40 25.58
N ARG A 466 1.11 -16.25 26.46
CA ARG A 466 2.42 -15.67 26.10
C ARG A 466 3.11 -16.62 25.08
N PRO A 467 3.74 -16.11 24.00
CA PRO A 467 4.33 -16.96 22.96
C PRO A 467 5.41 -17.92 23.47
N ALA A 468 6.39 -17.39 24.21
CA ALA A 468 7.44 -18.13 24.92
C ALA A 468 7.55 -17.66 26.38
N ALA A 469 8.28 -18.36 27.25
CA ALA A 469 8.35 -18.00 28.66
C ALA A 469 8.96 -16.60 28.90
N ASP A 470 10.05 -16.30 28.20
CA ASP A 470 10.84 -15.07 28.30
C ASP A 470 10.48 -14.00 27.25
N TRP A 471 9.62 -14.33 26.27
CA TRP A 471 9.10 -13.38 25.27
C TRP A 471 8.12 -12.39 25.94
N ALA A 472 8.65 -11.25 26.37
CA ALA A 472 7.86 -10.18 26.99
C ALA A 472 7.05 -9.39 25.95
N GLN A 473 5.96 -8.76 26.41
CA GLN A 473 5.25 -7.76 25.61
C GLN A 473 6.15 -6.55 25.34
N VAL A 474 5.92 -5.85 24.23
CA VAL A 474 6.70 -4.68 23.83
C VAL A 474 6.54 -3.55 24.85
N THR A 475 7.66 -3.00 25.30
CA THR A 475 7.71 -1.76 26.09
C THR A 475 8.16 -0.63 25.15
N PRO A 476 7.36 0.44 24.92
CA PRO A 476 7.66 1.47 23.91
C PRO A 476 9.04 2.13 24.05
N ARG A 477 9.54 2.26 25.29
CA ARG A 477 10.87 2.82 25.59
C ARG A 477 12.03 1.86 25.26
N LEU A 478 11.82 0.56 25.37
CA LEU A 478 12.88 -0.45 25.21
C LEU A 478 12.88 -1.09 23.82
N MET A 479 11.73 -1.05 23.13
CA MET A 479 11.45 -1.78 21.89
C MET A 479 12.01 -3.21 21.93
N ASN A 480 11.68 -3.92 23.02
CA ASN A 480 12.08 -5.30 23.20
C ASN A 480 11.37 -6.20 22.19
N TYR A 481 12.12 -7.14 21.62
CA TYR A 481 11.68 -8.06 20.59
C TYR A 481 12.25 -9.44 20.86
N TYR A 482 11.62 -10.48 20.33
CA TYR A 482 12.14 -11.83 20.40
C TYR A 482 13.04 -12.12 19.21
N SER A 483 14.32 -12.37 19.47
CA SER A 483 15.26 -12.85 18.47
C SER A 483 15.05 -14.35 18.30
N ILE A 484 14.77 -14.78 17.08
CA ILE A 484 14.59 -16.17 16.70
C ILE A 484 15.88 -16.65 16.01
N ASN A 485 16.92 -16.78 16.82
CA ASN A 485 18.21 -17.31 16.42
C ASN A 485 18.48 -18.67 17.08
N LYS A 486 19.25 -19.54 16.43
CA LYS A 486 19.66 -20.84 17.01
C LYS A 486 21.04 -21.23 16.53
N SER A 487 21.95 -21.49 17.47
CA SER A 487 23.16 -22.26 17.21
C SER A 487 23.25 -23.42 18.20
N LEU A 488 23.32 -24.65 17.71
CA LEU A 488 23.57 -25.85 18.52
C LEU A 488 25.04 -25.98 18.93
N THR A 489 25.97 -25.36 18.21
CA THR A 489 27.41 -25.37 18.53
C THR A 489 27.77 -24.35 19.61
N ASP A 490 27.12 -23.19 19.58
CA ASP A 490 27.45 -22.04 20.44
C ASP A 490 26.43 -21.83 21.58
N ASP A 491 25.56 -22.83 21.80
CA ASP A 491 24.46 -22.86 22.78
C ASP A 491 23.51 -21.64 22.73
N VAL A 492 23.35 -21.04 21.55
CA VAL A 492 22.42 -19.92 21.31
C VAL A 492 21.00 -20.44 21.11
N TYR A 493 20.03 -19.85 21.80
CA TYR A 493 18.59 -20.09 21.65
C TYR A 493 17.83 -18.79 21.41
N PRO A 494 16.58 -18.86 20.92
CA PRO A 494 15.71 -17.69 20.86
C PRO A 494 15.54 -17.04 22.24
N HIS A 495 15.61 -15.71 22.29
CA HIS A 495 15.52 -14.94 23.53
C HIS A 495 15.08 -13.50 23.27
N THR A 496 14.58 -12.82 24.31
CA THR A 496 14.28 -11.39 24.22
C THR A 496 15.55 -10.53 24.12
N LYS A 497 15.64 -9.73 23.06
CA LYS A 497 16.61 -8.64 22.87
C LYS A 497 15.90 -7.27 23.02
N TYR A 498 16.68 -6.19 22.99
CA TYR A 498 16.24 -4.80 23.13
C TYR A 498 16.69 -3.98 21.93
N GLU A 499 16.10 -2.79 21.74
CA GLU A 499 16.48 -1.86 20.67
C GLU A 499 16.30 -2.47 19.27
N TYR A 500 15.13 -3.07 18.99
CA TYR A 500 14.78 -3.59 17.66
C TYR A 500 15.13 -2.58 16.56
N GLN A 501 15.97 -2.99 15.61
CA GLN A 501 16.38 -2.24 14.40
C GLN A 501 16.76 -0.75 14.64
N ASN A 502 17.39 -0.47 15.79
CA ASN A 502 17.65 0.87 16.33
C ASN A 502 18.30 1.85 15.33
N ASN A 503 19.24 1.38 14.50
CA ASN A 503 19.91 2.20 13.47
C ASN A 503 18.93 2.85 12.48
N ILE A 504 17.95 2.07 12.00
CA ILE A 504 16.94 2.52 11.03
C ILE A 504 15.93 3.45 11.73
N ILE A 505 15.47 3.05 12.91
CA ILE A 505 14.44 3.78 13.67
C ILE A 505 14.95 5.13 14.15
N GLN A 506 16.17 5.23 14.68
CA GLN A 506 16.75 6.52 15.08
C GLN A 506 16.94 7.48 13.91
N TYR A 507 17.36 6.96 12.75
CA TYR A 507 17.47 7.75 11.54
C TYR A 507 16.12 8.35 11.12
N TYR A 508 15.08 7.51 11.07
CA TYR A 508 13.74 7.96 10.68
C TYR A 508 13.04 8.81 11.74
N ASP A 509 13.30 8.63 13.04
CA ASP A 509 12.90 9.57 14.09
C ASP A 509 13.55 10.96 13.84
N GLY A 510 14.77 11.00 13.29
CA GLY A 510 15.43 12.22 12.80
C GLY A 510 14.70 12.84 11.60
N ILE A 511 14.35 12.04 10.59
CA ILE A 511 13.56 12.50 9.43
C ILE A 511 12.19 13.07 9.85
N VAL A 512 11.50 12.45 10.81
CA VAL A 512 10.24 12.98 11.35
C VAL A 512 10.43 14.34 12.03
N LYS A 513 11.54 14.56 12.77
CA LYS A 513 11.84 15.88 13.35
C LYS A 513 12.15 16.91 12.26
N TYR A 514 12.94 16.53 11.26
CA TYR A 514 13.28 17.37 10.12
C TYR A 514 12.02 17.81 9.35
N ASP A 515 11.07 16.89 9.10
CA ASP A 515 9.77 17.20 8.49
C ASP A 515 8.95 18.21 9.32
N ASN A 516 8.84 17.98 10.63
CA ASN A 516 8.15 18.92 11.54
C ASN A 516 8.81 20.30 11.55
N LEU A 517 10.14 20.37 11.47
CA LEU A 517 10.88 21.63 11.39
C LEU A 517 10.70 22.33 10.05
N LEU A 518 10.74 21.59 8.93
CA LEU A 518 10.40 22.13 7.61
C LEU A 518 8.98 22.68 7.59
N PHE A 519 8.01 21.97 8.16
CA PHE A 519 6.63 22.45 8.30
C PHE A 519 6.56 23.75 9.12
N LEU A 520 7.23 23.82 10.28
CA LEU A 520 7.27 25.02 11.11
C LEU A 520 7.98 26.20 10.42
N VAL A 521 9.07 25.94 9.69
CA VAL A 521 9.82 26.95 8.93
C VAL A 521 8.99 27.46 7.77
N LYS A 522 8.43 26.58 6.92
CA LYS A 522 7.53 26.95 5.82
C LYS A 522 6.35 27.76 6.35
N THR A 523 5.67 27.31 7.40
CA THR A 523 4.54 28.04 8.02
C THR A 523 4.96 29.41 8.58
N LYS A 524 6.13 29.54 9.20
CA LYS A 524 6.66 30.85 9.68
C LYS A 524 7.06 31.79 8.54
N VAL A 525 7.64 31.26 7.46
CA VAL A 525 7.95 32.05 6.25
C VAL A 525 6.68 32.51 5.55
N LEU A 526 5.63 31.67 5.51
CA LEU A 526 4.33 31.99 4.93
C LEU A 526 3.49 32.96 5.76
N SER A 527 3.59 32.88 7.09
CA SER A 527 2.89 33.79 8.02
C SER A 527 3.66 35.07 8.35
N ALA A 528 4.90 35.20 7.87
CA ALA A 528 5.62 36.47 7.92
C ALA A 528 4.85 37.54 7.12
N PRO A 529 4.58 38.73 7.68
CA PRO A 529 3.69 39.72 7.06
C PRO A 529 4.32 40.34 5.81
N VAL A 530 4.05 39.75 4.64
CA VAL A 530 4.48 40.30 3.36
C VAL A 530 3.54 41.45 2.96
N GLN A 531 4.03 42.69 3.07
CA GLN A 531 3.25 43.87 2.68
C GLN A 531 3.14 44.02 1.15
N TYR A 532 2.16 43.35 0.53
CA TYR A 532 1.72 43.68 -0.82
C TYR A 532 0.43 44.50 -0.79
N LYS A 533 0.49 45.73 -1.34
CA LYS A 533 -0.72 46.42 -1.79
C LYS A 533 -1.24 45.71 -3.04
N SER A 534 -2.50 45.28 -3.01
CA SER A 534 -3.12 44.47 -4.06
C SER A 534 -3.04 45.13 -5.44
N LEU A 535 -2.68 44.34 -6.44
CA LEU A 535 -2.63 44.73 -7.84
C LEU A 535 -4.00 44.57 -8.51
N ASN A 536 -4.37 45.52 -9.37
CA ASN A 536 -5.48 45.39 -10.31
C ASN A 536 -4.90 45.32 -11.73
N PHE A 537 -4.79 44.12 -12.29
CA PHE A 537 -4.10 43.89 -13.56
C PHE A 537 -4.94 44.16 -14.82
N ASN A 538 -6.27 44.09 -14.74
CA ASN A 538 -7.11 44.11 -15.93
C ASN A 538 -7.18 45.50 -16.61
N GLY A 539 -7.16 46.59 -15.83
CA GLY A 539 -7.24 47.96 -16.38
C GLY A 539 -5.96 48.40 -17.12
N ASP A 540 -4.82 48.37 -16.42
CA ASP A 540 -3.53 48.86 -16.94
C ASP A 540 -3.08 48.13 -18.24
N PHE A 541 -3.44 46.85 -18.41
CA PHE A 541 -3.10 46.06 -19.61
C PHE A 541 -4.01 46.37 -20.81
N GLN A 542 -5.29 46.61 -20.56
CA GLN A 542 -6.26 46.88 -21.62
C GLN A 542 -5.99 48.26 -22.25
N ASP A 543 -5.71 49.28 -21.43
CA ASP A 543 -5.26 50.61 -21.88
C ASP A 543 -3.98 50.55 -22.75
N PHE A 544 -3.08 49.62 -22.46
CA PHE A 544 -1.83 49.44 -23.22
C PHE A 544 -2.07 48.83 -24.62
N PHE A 545 -2.95 47.85 -24.75
CA PHE A 545 -3.32 47.28 -26.05
C PHE A 545 -4.19 48.21 -26.89
N GLU A 546 -5.12 48.96 -26.27
CA GLU A 546 -5.93 49.97 -26.96
C GLU A 546 -5.06 51.14 -27.46
N SER A 547 -4.06 51.57 -26.69
CA SER A 547 -3.13 52.62 -27.15
C SER A 547 -2.16 52.16 -28.25
N LEU A 548 -1.73 50.89 -28.27
CA LEU A 548 -0.91 50.34 -29.37
C LEU A 548 -1.70 50.19 -30.69
N THR A 549 -2.95 49.72 -30.62
CA THR A 549 -3.81 49.55 -31.81
C THR A 549 -4.23 50.89 -32.43
N MET A 550 -4.44 51.92 -31.61
CA MET A 550 -4.67 53.31 -32.06
C MET A 550 -3.46 53.92 -32.81
N ILE A 551 -2.23 53.51 -32.49
CA ILE A 551 -1.02 54.01 -33.15
C ILE A 551 -0.83 53.38 -34.55
N ASP A 552 -1.12 52.09 -34.74
CA ASP A 552 -1.04 51.44 -36.06
C ASP A 552 -2.16 51.93 -37.01
N ALA A 553 -3.34 52.27 -36.47
CA ALA A 553 -4.46 52.83 -37.23
C ALA A 553 -4.24 54.28 -37.72
N SER A 554 -3.26 55.02 -37.18
CA SER A 554 -3.06 56.45 -37.46
C SER A 554 -1.82 56.77 -38.32
N MET A 555 -1.07 55.77 -38.78
CA MET A 555 0.08 55.98 -39.68
C MET A 555 -0.30 55.87 -41.17
N PRO A 556 0.19 56.78 -42.04
CA PRO A 556 0.04 56.65 -43.49
C PRO A 556 0.71 55.38 -44.04
N SER A 557 0.07 54.75 -45.03
CA SER A 557 0.50 53.48 -45.64
C SER A 557 1.92 53.48 -46.22
N THR A 558 2.51 54.65 -46.47
CA THR A 558 3.87 54.83 -47.01
C THR A 558 4.99 54.75 -45.97
N VAL A 559 4.69 54.78 -44.67
CA VAL A 559 5.71 54.76 -43.59
C VAL A 559 6.06 53.33 -43.13
N ARG A 560 5.27 52.33 -43.51
CA ARG A 560 5.37 50.94 -43.02
C ARG A 560 6.68 50.20 -43.34
N SER A 561 7.60 50.74 -44.16
CA SER A 561 8.66 49.92 -44.78
C SER A 561 10.10 50.47 -44.73
N PHE A 562 10.43 51.54 -44.00
CA PHE A 562 11.79 52.12 -44.04
C PHE A 562 12.52 52.36 -42.71
N SER A 563 11.84 52.33 -41.55
CA SER A 563 12.50 52.54 -40.25
C SER A 563 12.89 51.25 -39.50
N VAL A 564 12.51 50.08 -40.01
CA VAL A 564 12.78 48.76 -39.37
C VAL A 564 14.07 48.12 -39.88
N LEU A 565 14.51 48.46 -41.09
CA LEU A 565 15.59 47.75 -41.80
C LEU A 565 16.98 47.84 -41.13
N LEU A 566 17.25 48.92 -40.38
CA LEU A 566 18.54 49.18 -39.74
C LEU A 566 18.73 48.46 -38.39
N GLY A 567 17.67 47.92 -37.78
CA GLY A 567 17.77 47.09 -36.58
C GLY A 567 17.97 45.59 -36.87
N LEU A 568 17.60 45.12 -38.06
CA LEU A 568 17.54 43.69 -38.40
C LEU A 568 18.89 43.02 -38.64
N VAL A 569 19.95 43.78 -38.95
CA VAL A 569 21.28 43.21 -39.26
C VAL A 569 22.02 42.69 -38.01
N GLY A 570 21.65 43.16 -36.81
CA GLY A 570 22.32 42.79 -35.55
C GLY A 570 21.87 41.47 -34.91
N VAL A 571 20.70 40.94 -35.28
CA VAL A 571 20.04 39.80 -34.57
C VAL A 571 20.10 38.49 -35.36
N LEU A 572 20.35 38.54 -36.68
CA LEU A 572 20.31 37.38 -37.57
C LEU A 572 21.57 36.50 -37.59
N SER A 573 22.53 36.70 -36.68
CA SER A 573 23.80 35.95 -36.62
C SER A 573 23.83 34.83 -35.56
N ALA A 574 22.73 34.57 -34.84
CA ALA A 574 22.75 33.78 -33.60
C ALA A 574 21.79 32.56 -33.56
N LEU A 575 21.29 32.04 -34.69
CA LEU A 575 20.55 30.76 -34.73
C LEU A 575 20.89 29.93 -35.99
N PRO A 576 21.06 28.59 -35.86
CA PRO A 576 21.23 27.70 -37.00
C PRO A 576 19.90 27.48 -37.75
N ILE A 577 19.98 27.37 -39.07
CA ILE A 577 18.82 27.19 -39.95
C ILE A 577 18.65 25.71 -40.30
N GLU A 578 17.54 25.11 -39.89
CA GLU A 578 16.94 23.95 -40.57
C GLU A 578 15.56 24.32 -41.12
N SER A 579 15.13 23.61 -42.17
CA SER A 579 14.33 24.19 -43.24
C SER A 579 12.88 23.68 -43.34
N SER A 580 12.02 24.53 -43.94
CA SER A 580 10.63 24.29 -44.37
C SER A 580 9.60 24.09 -43.22
N THR A 581 8.59 24.93 -43.04
CA THR A 581 7.64 25.48 -44.03
C THR A 581 6.98 26.80 -43.59
N THR A 582 6.79 27.73 -44.53
CA THR A 582 5.88 28.91 -44.49
C THR A 582 5.79 29.74 -43.20
N PHE A 583 6.55 30.85 -43.14
CA PHE A 583 6.35 31.93 -42.17
C PHE A 583 5.13 32.81 -42.54
N PRO A 584 4.35 33.31 -41.56
CA PRO A 584 3.48 34.46 -41.77
C PRO A 584 4.28 35.77 -41.88
N THR A 585 3.62 36.84 -42.32
CA THR A 585 4.20 38.18 -42.51
C THR A 585 4.99 38.71 -41.30
N GLU A 586 6.05 39.49 -41.54
CA GLU A 586 7.07 39.87 -40.55
C GLU A 586 6.52 40.46 -39.23
N THR A 587 5.42 41.21 -39.27
CA THR A 587 4.74 41.74 -38.07
C THR A 587 4.29 40.62 -37.13
N THR A 588 3.81 39.51 -37.69
CA THR A 588 3.30 38.36 -36.94
C THR A 588 4.42 37.66 -36.17
N THR A 589 5.64 37.60 -36.72
CA THR A 589 6.77 36.89 -36.11
C THR A 589 7.31 37.59 -34.86
N ILE A 590 7.43 38.92 -34.89
CA ILE A 590 7.89 39.71 -33.72
C ILE A 590 6.85 39.63 -32.59
N THR A 591 5.57 39.81 -32.91
CA THR A 591 4.48 39.67 -31.93
C THR A 591 4.37 38.23 -31.42
N TRP A 592 4.62 37.21 -32.25
CA TRP A 592 4.61 35.81 -31.83
C TRP A 592 5.78 35.47 -30.89
N VAL A 593 7.03 35.84 -31.20
CA VAL A 593 8.17 35.58 -30.31
C VAL A 593 8.02 36.31 -28.97
N ALA A 594 7.54 37.56 -28.99
CA ALA A 594 7.24 38.30 -27.76
C ALA A 594 6.10 37.63 -26.97
N ASN A 595 4.99 37.24 -27.63
CA ASN A 595 3.87 36.57 -26.97
C ASN A 595 4.25 35.19 -26.43
N GLU A 596 5.12 34.43 -27.10
CA GLU A 596 5.52 33.09 -26.66
C GLU A 596 6.50 33.16 -25.48
N GLN A 597 7.37 34.17 -25.44
CA GLN A 597 8.18 34.47 -24.25
C GLN A 597 7.31 34.99 -23.11
N ILE A 598 6.38 35.91 -23.36
CA ILE A 598 5.44 36.41 -22.35
C ILE A 598 4.56 35.27 -21.83
N ARG A 599 4.10 34.34 -22.67
CA ARG A 599 3.41 33.10 -22.25
C ARG A 599 4.26 32.23 -21.34
N LYS A 600 5.55 32.05 -21.63
CA LYS A 600 6.45 31.30 -20.73
C LYS A 600 6.61 31.99 -19.37
N HIS A 601 6.65 33.32 -19.33
CA HIS A 601 6.69 34.08 -18.08
C HIS A 601 5.33 34.05 -17.35
N ILE A 602 4.20 34.11 -18.07
CA ILE A 602 2.86 33.92 -17.51
C ILE A 602 2.72 32.50 -16.96
N ASN A 603 3.24 31.47 -17.64
CA ASN A 603 3.24 30.11 -17.12
C ASN A 603 4.10 30.00 -15.86
N LEU A 604 5.26 30.66 -15.79
CA LEU A 604 6.10 30.68 -14.58
C LEU A 604 5.42 31.42 -13.41
N ILE A 605 4.68 32.50 -13.70
CA ILE A 605 3.88 33.25 -12.72
C ILE A 605 2.64 32.46 -12.30
N ASN A 606 1.99 31.76 -13.22
CA ASN A 606 0.85 30.89 -12.94
C ASN A 606 1.29 29.62 -12.20
N GLU A 607 2.52 29.14 -12.41
CA GLU A 607 3.11 28.05 -11.66
C GLU A 607 3.49 28.51 -10.25
N PHE A 608 3.98 29.75 -10.09
CA PHE A 608 4.16 30.40 -8.79
C PHE A 608 2.82 30.63 -8.05
N GLU A 609 1.76 31.07 -8.73
CA GLU A 609 0.42 31.23 -8.17
C GLU A 609 -0.24 29.87 -7.89
N ARG A 610 -0.04 28.84 -8.73
CA ARG A 610 -0.47 27.45 -8.48
C ARG A 610 0.22 26.89 -7.24
N ILE A 611 1.54 27.05 -7.13
CA ILE A 611 2.29 26.71 -5.92
C ILE A 611 1.72 27.48 -4.71
N ARG A 612 1.36 28.76 -4.86
CA ARG A 612 0.71 29.54 -3.78
C ARG A 612 -0.70 29.04 -3.43
N GLU A 613 -1.49 28.58 -4.39
CA GLU A 613 -2.84 28.04 -4.17
C GLU A 613 -2.78 26.66 -3.53
N GLU A 614 -1.92 25.77 -4.02
CA GLU A 614 -1.60 24.47 -3.40
C GLU A 614 -1.06 24.64 -1.96
N MET A 615 -0.31 25.73 -1.69
CA MET A 615 0.14 26.11 -0.34
C MET A 615 -0.94 26.78 0.52
N ASN A 616 -1.98 27.36 -0.08
CA ASN A 616 -3.11 27.98 0.66
C ASN A 616 -4.13 26.93 1.11
N ASP A 617 -4.46 25.93 0.28
CA ASP A 617 -5.39 24.85 0.66
C ASP A 617 -4.85 24.02 1.85
N ALA A 618 -3.52 23.90 1.98
CA ALA A 618 -2.86 23.30 3.14
C ALA A 618 -3.07 24.06 4.47
N SER A 619 -3.57 25.30 4.45
CA SER A 619 -3.74 26.12 5.67
C SER A 619 -5.03 25.89 6.46
N VAL A 620 -5.97 25.09 5.94
CA VAL A 620 -7.32 24.96 6.51
C VAL A 620 -7.42 23.96 7.68
N GLU A 621 -6.42 23.08 7.88
CA GLU A 621 -6.38 22.12 8.99
C GLU A 621 -5.19 22.29 9.96
N SER A 622 -5.16 23.36 10.77
CA SER A 622 -4.56 23.26 12.12
C SER A 622 -4.91 24.43 13.06
N THR A 623 -5.82 24.18 13.99
CA THR A 623 -5.85 24.87 15.29
C THR A 623 -5.93 23.86 16.42
N THR A 624 -4.78 23.34 16.87
CA THR A 624 -4.38 23.18 18.29
C THR A 624 -3.24 22.16 18.44
N SER A 625 -2.04 22.61 18.79
CA SER A 625 -1.38 22.21 20.03
C SER A 625 -0.16 23.11 20.27
N SER A 626 -0.11 23.72 21.45
CA SER A 626 1.08 24.41 21.93
C SER A 626 1.81 23.48 22.87
N ASP A 627 2.98 22.98 22.47
CA ASP A 627 3.96 22.51 23.45
C ASP A 627 5.38 22.88 23.01
N SER A 628 6.16 23.38 23.95
CA SER A 628 7.44 24.05 23.68
C SER A 628 8.59 23.27 24.29
N THR A 629 9.11 22.30 23.54
CA THR A 629 10.39 21.65 23.84
C THR A 629 11.52 22.30 23.03
N MET A 630 12.69 22.49 23.67
CA MET A 630 13.86 23.06 23.00
C MET A 630 14.31 22.15 21.85
N ILE A 631 14.42 22.72 20.66
CA ILE A 631 14.92 22.06 19.45
C ILE A 631 16.46 21.86 19.61
N PRO A 632 17.00 20.65 19.36
CA PRO A 632 18.44 20.41 19.34
C PRO A 632 19.18 21.29 18.33
N MET A 633 20.44 21.64 18.61
CA MET A 633 21.18 22.61 17.79
C MET A 633 21.48 22.08 16.37
N ALA A 634 21.72 20.78 16.22
CA ALA A 634 21.89 20.14 14.89
C ALA A 634 20.59 20.19 14.06
N ASP A 635 19.45 19.87 14.67
CA ASP A 635 18.14 19.96 14.01
C ASP A 635 17.81 21.42 13.61
N LEU A 636 18.32 22.41 14.36
CA LEU A 636 18.23 23.83 14.02
C LEU A 636 19.14 24.20 12.84
N ASP A 637 20.36 23.67 12.78
CA ASP A 637 21.30 23.88 11.67
C ASP A 637 20.76 23.27 10.36
N ASP A 638 20.18 22.08 10.38
CA ASP A 638 19.49 21.47 9.23
C ASP A 638 18.28 22.32 8.77
N GLY A 639 17.51 22.86 9.72
CA GLY A 639 16.40 23.77 9.42
C GLY A 639 16.87 25.14 8.87
N ILE A 640 18.03 25.62 9.31
CA ILE A 640 18.71 26.81 8.78
C ILE A 640 19.24 26.53 7.37
N GLU A 641 19.83 25.36 7.11
CA GLU A 641 20.32 24.98 5.78
C GLU A 641 19.16 24.84 4.79
N ALA A 642 18.04 24.24 5.20
CA ALA A 642 16.83 24.16 4.38
C ALA A 642 16.21 25.54 4.11
N ALA A 643 16.16 26.42 5.12
CA ALA A 643 15.75 27.82 4.93
C ALA A 643 16.71 28.55 3.98
N GLN A 644 18.02 28.37 4.14
CA GLN A 644 19.05 28.90 3.24
C GLN A 644 18.90 28.35 1.82
N MET A 645 18.54 27.08 1.63
CA MET A 645 18.32 26.47 0.31
C MET A 645 17.05 27.01 -0.37
N LEU A 646 15.95 27.20 0.36
CA LEU A 646 14.75 27.87 -0.13
C LEU A 646 15.04 29.34 -0.49
N ILE A 647 15.79 30.04 0.37
CA ILE A 647 16.31 31.39 0.12
C ILE A 647 17.26 31.39 -1.09
N HIS A 648 18.05 30.34 -1.34
CA HIS A 648 18.93 30.21 -2.49
C HIS A 648 18.15 29.94 -3.79
N LYS A 649 17.12 29.09 -3.76
CA LYS A 649 16.18 28.88 -4.88
C LYS A 649 15.45 30.20 -5.20
N PHE A 650 15.00 30.93 -4.17
CA PHE A 650 14.42 32.28 -4.30
C PHE A 650 15.41 33.29 -4.91
N PHE A 651 16.65 33.36 -4.42
CA PHE A 651 17.66 34.26 -4.97
C PHE A 651 18.16 33.84 -6.36
N ALA A 652 18.14 32.56 -6.70
CA ALA A 652 18.42 32.09 -8.06
C ALA A 652 17.33 32.53 -9.04
N ILE A 653 16.06 32.41 -8.66
CA ILE A 653 14.91 32.93 -9.42
C ILE A 653 14.99 34.46 -9.51
N LYS A 654 15.26 35.18 -8.42
CA LYS A 654 15.49 36.64 -8.44
C LYS A 654 16.65 37.03 -9.35
N LYS A 655 17.76 36.30 -9.33
CA LYS A 655 18.94 36.55 -10.17
C LYS A 655 18.68 36.26 -11.64
N ASP A 656 17.90 35.24 -11.98
CA ASP A 656 17.45 34.98 -13.35
C ASP A 656 16.53 36.10 -13.85
N LEU A 657 15.59 36.56 -13.00
CA LEU A 657 14.75 37.74 -13.27
C LEU A 657 15.56 39.04 -13.41
N GLU A 658 16.64 39.22 -12.63
CA GLU A 658 17.55 40.38 -12.74
C GLU A 658 18.50 40.30 -13.95
N THR A 659 18.92 39.11 -14.34
CA THR A 659 19.70 38.90 -15.57
C THR A 659 18.83 39.23 -16.77
N LYS A 660 17.59 38.73 -16.79
CA LYS A 660 16.57 39.08 -17.80
C LYS A 660 16.20 40.57 -17.76
N LYS A 661 16.16 41.22 -16.61
CA LYS A 661 16.00 42.69 -16.46
C LYS A 661 17.12 43.46 -17.19
N GLN A 662 18.35 42.95 -17.23
CA GLN A 662 19.43 43.54 -18.05
C GLN A 662 19.21 43.29 -19.55
N GLU A 663 18.77 42.10 -19.96
CA GLU A 663 18.41 41.81 -21.35
C GLU A 663 17.25 42.69 -21.84
N TYR A 664 16.20 42.87 -21.02
CA TYR A 664 15.10 43.80 -21.29
C TYR A 664 15.60 45.26 -21.36
N ALA A 665 16.54 45.67 -20.49
CA ALA A 665 17.17 46.99 -20.59
C ALA A 665 17.91 47.17 -21.92
N MET A 666 18.60 46.14 -22.43
CA MET A 666 19.22 46.19 -23.77
C MET A 666 18.16 46.28 -24.88
N MET A 667 17.02 45.60 -24.76
CA MET A 667 15.90 45.76 -25.70
C MET A 667 15.31 47.18 -25.72
N THR A 668 15.37 47.93 -24.59
CA THR A 668 14.80 49.30 -24.54
C THR A 668 15.51 50.33 -25.44
N THR A 669 16.67 50.01 -26.04
CA THR A 669 17.28 50.87 -27.08
C THR A 669 16.54 50.80 -28.43
N THR A 670 15.58 49.89 -28.60
CA THR A 670 14.86 49.69 -29.87
C THR A 670 13.41 50.20 -29.78
N THR A 671 13.09 51.22 -30.59
CA THR A 671 11.78 51.78 -30.99
C THR A 671 10.72 52.08 -29.90
N ILE A 672 10.36 51.14 -29.03
CA ILE A 672 9.29 51.25 -28.02
C ILE A 672 9.54 52.42 -27.04
N ALA A 673 10.80 52.62 -26.63
CA ALA A 673 11.19 53.67 -25.68
C ALA A 673 11.20 55.10 -26.26
N THR A 674 10.83 55.29 -27.53
CA THR A 674 10.65 56.64 -28.10
C THR A 674 9.26 57.23 -27.86
N THR A 675 8.27 56.38 -27.54
CA THR A 675 6.89 56.80 -27.29
C THR A 675 6.62 57.07 -25.80
N THR A 676 5.79 58.08 -25.50
CA THR A 676 5.41 58.40 -24.11
C THR A 676 4.71 57.24 -23.38
N PRO A 677 3.77 56.48 -24.02
CA PRO A 677 3.18 55.30 -23.39
C PRO A 677 4.23 54.19 -23.13
N GLY A 678 5.11 53.90 -24.09
CA GLY A 678 6.18 52.91 -23.92
C GLY A 678 7.13 53.25 -22.78
N ARG A 679 7.55 54.53 -22.67
CA ARG A 679 8.35 55.01 -21.52
C ARG A 679 7.61 54.88 -20.19
N ASN A 680 6.31 55.19 -20.15
CA ASN A 680 5.52 55.08 -18.91
C ASN A 680 5.28 53.61 -18.51
N PHE A 681 5.07 52.71 -19.46
CA PHE A 681 4.98 51.26 -19.21
C PHE A 681 6.31 50.71 -18.68
N ILE A 682 7.42 50.97 -19.38
CA ILE A 682 8.78 50.58 -18.96
C ILE A 682 9.10 51.16 -17.58
N ARG A 683 8.78 52.43 -17.32
CA ARG A 683 8.97 53.05 -16.01
C ARG A 683 8.10 52.40 -14.91
N LYS A 684 6.80 52.17 -15.15
CA LYS A 684 5.94 51.45 -14.20
C LYS A 684 6.47 50.03 -13.92
N LEU A 685 7.06 49.37 -14.93
CA LEU A 685 7.69 48.05 -14.78
C LEU A 685 8.96 48.12 -13.93
N PHE A 686 9.88 49.06 -14.21
CA PHE A 686 11.11 49.25 -13.42
C PHE A 686 10.84 49.74 -11.98
N ASP A 687 9.88 50.65 -11.79
CA ASP A 687 9.46 51.13 -10.47
C ASP A 687 8.80 49.99 -9.65
N LYS A 688 8.19 48.98 -10.30
CA LYS A 688 7.71 47.75 -9.65
C LYS A 688 8.80 46.70 -9.42
N ILE A 689 9.78 46.56 -10.31
CA ILE A 689 10.94 45.67 -10.06
C ILE A 689 11.77 46.20 -8.87
N LYS A 690 11.79 47.53 -8.64
CA LYS A 690 12.34 48.15 -7.41
C LYS A 690 11.58 47.81 -6.11
N PHE A 691 10.42 47.17 -6.19
CA PHE A 691 9.65 46.69 -5.04
C PHE A 691 10.03 45.23 -4.65
N PHE A 692 10.84 44.55 -5.46
CA PHE A 692 11.36 43.20 -5.21
C PHE A 692 12.78 43.18 -4.61
N ASP A 693 13.36 44.36 -4.34
CA ASP A 693 14.55 44.56 -3.49
C ASP A 693 14.14 44.79 -2.03
#